data_AF-A0AA39FLT2-F1
#
_entry.id   AF-A0AA39FLT2-F1
#
_cell.length_a   1.000
_cell.length_b   1.000
_cell.length_c   1.000
_cell.angle_alpha   90.00
_cell.angle_beta   90.00
_cell.angle_gamma   90.00
#
_symmetry.space_group_name_H-M   'P 1'
#
loop_
_entity.id
_entity.type
_entity.pdbx_description
1 polymer ?
#
loop_
_entity_poly.entity_id
_entity_poly.type
_entity_poly.pdbx_seq_one_letter_code
_entity_poly.pdbx_strand_id
1 'polypeptide(L)'
;MAAVVSTPSSPKKSMLSNNTSRQGSVYDLDIDMFLKISNYEDTVRQLDIYYGIVKRQILRYQSCITGLFPQVSSDKIVASVRESIYCAAAVWSLYQAYRRIDDDRGKSYELGQSAVKCMRGILECWVRQSHRIEMFKLNQCNRHALHCKFHLNTGDEILKDEDYFHLQIDVVSLYLIFLVQMISSGLQIIYTQDEVAFVQNLVYYVERAYRTPDYGMSERGSRYNDGTPEIHASSIGMAKSALEAINGCNLFGEKGASWSVIYVDIDAHNRNRSIFETMLPRESTSKSVDASLLPTISFPAFATHEEYLYNETKLNITRKLKGHCGFKRFGRDGYKTVVEDTQRRFYKSGEIKDFDKIECEWPLFYIFMIIDGVFKSLPEQVEEYQNLLKARIHKDASGDPVIPMYYYVPEKNIESERQDPGSTYRVPSIIGGGLISSVQEDASTLYLWNQAMFIISQLLTAGLLHINELDPIRRYLPSYNRPRRAGRYSAFQGTHTDLVVQIVLIAESMRLQAMMATYGIQTQTPHEVEPVRILSSLQLIKVYQKLGINKKLNIQGRPARPIGSLGTSKVYRVCGMTVLCYPLIFEVSQFYLYRDMALLIDDIKTELQFVGKYWRLSGRPTVCLLIREEHMRDPQFKEMLDLFAMLKKGYCDNTKVRIGRLQNLISSSCIEHLDFVSSMETDLELAQFKQLKHDYIGYQSLTDVRKTILSGENPRDYSNFATESLMTIAEEIRNADGLYAKCQLYGILLKRQGINYKLNDMTVGEHLRALYQQAGTLRYWMAVRYCSSLLNHTVDSISPFITGVLVKGKQITVGVIGQEETVFDKPMTPAEIQSVMYSTIQPHNVVQAVLQQEVLLYCGRLIGTNPDMFKGILKIRIGWVLEAIRLYVEMFVKNPKPIENYSPYEIRQFLIKVLTVKDWASSENLTVISRRKIEGSLCRVPARFYNQVWEVLTRCPGGICVNGQKLPHQQTLSTMTRSELTFALLVESILHHIPLPEYRQIVVELLNIVAIILLRNPELSFSGELNLNKLVDDAFIMYCKDHELTETQDMLPFFSAHYSVTAGYLARAVVNNVLTGGRMTTTDINVFDDTEDMCNIS
;
A
#
# COMPACT_ATOMS: atom_id res chain seq x y z
N MET A 1 16.55 66.21 -39.71
CA MET A 1 17.60 66.64 -38.75
C MET A 1 17.66 65.57 -37.67
N ALA A 2 18.74 64.84 -37.38
CA ALA A 2 20.12 64.84 -37.85
C ALA A 2 20.73 63.43 -37.60
N ALA A 3 21.68 63.06 -38.47
CA ALA A 3 22.82 62.11 -38.37
C ALA A 3 22.66 60.74 -37.66
N VAL A 4 22.81 59.58 -38.31
CA VAL A 4 24.04 58.94 -38.88
C VAL A 4 25.03 58.56 -37.75
N VAL A 5 25.37 57.27 -37.54
CA VAL A 5 26.58 56.59 -38.08
C VAL A 5 26.48 55.04 -38.01
N SER A 6 26.71 54.40 -39.17
CA SER A 6 27.23 53.05 -39.58
C SER A 6 27.21 51.83 -38.62
N THR A 7 26.51 50.69 -38.88
CA THR A 7 26.68 49.56 -39.88
C THR A 7 27.90 48.64 -39.66
N PRO A 8 27.90 47.36 -40.14
CA PRO A 8 26.78 46.40 -40.35
C PRO A 8 27.13 44.91 -40.03
N SER A 9 26.12 44.06 -39.85
CA SER A 9 25.90 42.85 -40.70
C SER A 9 24.64 42.08 -40.26
N SER A 10 23.81 41.81 -41.25
CA SER A 10 22.42 41.31 -41.24
C SER A 10 22.37 39.82 -41.67
N PRO A 11 21.19 39.22 -41.91
CA PRO A 11 20.06 38.93 -41.01
C PRO A 11 19.65 37.43 -41.09
N LYS A 12 18.70 36.97 -40.25
CA LYS A 12 17.45 36.31 -40.71
C LYS A 12 16.62 35.71 -39.55
N LYS A 13 15.34 36.09 -39.58
CA LYS A 13 14.20 35.50 -38.86
C LYS A 13 13.63 34.31 -39.64
N SER A 14 13.01 33.41 -38.87
CA SER A 14 11.82 32.58 -39.17
C SER A 14 11.85 31.61 -40.35
N MET A 15 11.60 30.33 -40.08
CA MET A 15 10.26 29.72 -40.22
C MET A 15 10.33 28.25 -39.78
N LEU A 16 9.56 27.92 -38.74
CA LEU A 16 9.12 26.56 -38.45
C LEU A 16 8.15 26.14 -39.55
N SER A 17 8.51 25.11 -40.32
CA SER A 17 7.55 24.39 -41.15
C SER A 17 7.75 22.89 -40.99
N ASN A 18 6.64 22.23 -40.70
CA ASN A 18 6.46 20.80 -40.56
C ASN A 18 6.97 20.05 -41.79
N ASN A 19 7.69 18.95 -41.56
CA ASN A 19 7.55 17.78 -42.41
C ASN A 19 7.65 16.50 -41.58
N THR A 20 6.47 15.95 -41.28
CA THR A 20 6.23 14.63 -40.73
C THR A 20 6.51 13.56 -41.78
N SER A 21 7.76 13.13 -41.89
CA SER A 21 8.13 11.86 -42.52
C SER A 21 8.25 10.78 -41.44
N ARG A 22 7.36 9.79 -41.50
CA ARG A 22 7.38 8.55 -40.71
C ARG A 22 8.79 7.94 -40.71
N GLN A 23 9.50 8.00 -39.59
CA GLN A 23 10.70 7.20 -39.37
C GLN A 23 10.27 5.75 -39.07
N GLY A 24 10.52 4.86 -40.02
CA GLY A 24 10.57 3.41 -39.77
C GLY A 24 11.69 3.09 -38.77
N SER A 25 11.55 1.95 -38.08
CA SER A 25 12.38 1.55 -36.95
C SER A 25 13.89 1.59 -37.23
N VAL A 26 14.59 2.48 -36.54
CA VAL A 26 16.07 2.58 -36.54
C VAL A 26 16.69 1.65 -35.47
N TYR A 27 15.88 0.99 -34.63
CA TYR A 27 16.37 0.35 -33.40
C TYR A 27 16.91 -1.09 -33.51
N ASP A 28 16.82 -1.74 -34.66
CA ASP A 28 17.49 -3.04 -34.89
C ASP A 28 18.93 -2.89 -35.40
N LEU A 29 19.32 -1.68 -35.86
CA LEU A 29 20.67 -1.42 -36.39
C LEU A 29 21.71 -1.06 -35.31
N ASP A 30 21.28 -0.77 -34.07
CA ASP A 30 22.17 -0.35 -32.98
C ASP A 30 22.73 -1.51 -32.13
N ILE A 31 22.21 -2.75 -32.29
CA ILE A 31 22.77 -3.92 -31.59
C ILE A 31 24.12 -4.33 -32.21
N ASP A 32 24.25 -4.20 -33.53
CA ASP A 32 25.47 -4.57 -34.27
C ASP A 32 26.59 -3.52 -34.15
N MET A 33 26.28 -2.28 -33.76
CA MET A 33 27.23 -1.17 -33.85
C MET A 33 28.09 -0.95 -32.58
N PHE A 34 27.74 -1.58 -31.44
CA PHE A 34 28.38 -1.27 -30.15
C PHE A 34 29.38 -2.30 -29.60
N LEU A 35 29.64 -3.42 -30.28
CA LEU A 35 30.64 -4.38 -29.82
C LEU A 35 31.61 -4.75 -30.93
N LYS A 36 32.77 -4.09 -30.95
CA LYS A 36 33.97 -4.67 -31.55
C LYS A 36 34.27 -5.96 -30.77
N ILE A 37 33.85 -7.12 -31.29
CA ILE A 37 34.40 -8.43 -30.93
C ILE A 37 35.88 -8.35 -31.29
N SER A 38 36.69 -7.83 -30.37
CA SER A 38 38.07 -7.43 -30.67
C SER A 38 38.97 -8.65 -30.83
N ASN A 39 38.52 -9.82 -30.34
CA ASN A 39 39.08 -11.12 -30.67
C ASN A 39 38.08 -12.23 -30.26
N TYR A 40 37.46 -12.91 -31.22
CA TYR A 40 36.47 -13.99 -30.98
C TYR A 40 37.04 -15.09 -30.06
N GLU A 41 38.30 -15.46 -30.25
CA GLU A 41 38.98 -16.46 -29.43
C GLU A 41 39.13 -16.05 -27.96
N ASP A 42 39.39 -14.76 -27.68
CA ASP A 42 39.50 -14.26 -26.31
C ASP A 42 38.14 -14.25 -25.61
N THR A 43 37.06 -13.88 -26.32
CA THR A 43 35.70 -13.94 -25.77
C THR A 43 35.31 -15.37 -25.40
N VAL A 44 35.56 -16.34 -26.28
CA VAL A 44 35.33 -17.76 -26.00
C VAL A 44 36.16 -18.22 -24.81
N ARG A 45 37.46 -17.86 -24.76
CA ARG A 45 38.34 -18.21 -23.64
C ARG A 45 37.85 -17.65 -22.31
N GLN A 46 37.38 -16.41 -22.28
CA GLN A 46 36.83 -15.80 -21.06
C GLN A 46 35.54 -16.47 -20.62
N LEU A 47 34.63 -16.77 -21.55
CA LEU A 47 33.39 -17.50 -21.24
C LEU A 47 33.67 -18.92 -20.75
N ASP A 48 34.71 -19.58 -21.23
CA ASP A 48 35.14 -20.90 -20.78
C ASP A 48 35.63 -20.88 -19.32
N ILE A 49 36.26 -19.79 -18.88
CA ILE A 49 36.62 -19.58 -17.47
C ILE A 49 35.35 -19.54 -16.61
N TYR A 50 34.37 -18.69 -16.97
CA TYR A 50 33.11 -18.59 -16.23
C TYR A 50 32.28 -19.87 -16.29
N TYR A 51 32.33 -20.61 -17.40
CA TYR A 51 31.73 -21.94 -17.49
C TYR A 51 32.36 -22.92 -16.51
N GLY A 52 33.69 -22.93 -16.40
CA GLY A 52 34.39 -23.69 -15.38
C GLY A 52 33.95 -23.34 -13.95
N ILE A 53 33.86 -22.04 -13.64
CA ILE A 53 33.41 -21.54 -12.33
C ILE A 53 31.96 -21.98 -12.06
N VAL A 54 31.04 -21.77 -13.01
CA VAL A 54 29.63 -22.19 -12.89
C VAL A 54 29.51 -23.69 -12.66
N LYS A 55 30.29 -24.51 -13.39
CA LYS A 55 30.29 -25.97 -13.22
C LYS A 55 30.78 -26.39 -11.84
N ARG A 56 31.86 -25.78 -11.32
CA ARG A 56 32.48 -26.16 -10.04
C ARG A 56 31.75 -25.59 -8.82
N GLN A 57 31.28 -24.34 -8.88
CA GLN A 57 30.73 -23.61 -7.72
C GLN A 57 29.20 -23.56 -7.68
N ILE A 58 28.49 -23.72 -8.81
CA ILE A 58 27.02 -23.67 -8.87
C ILE A 58 26.45 -25.04 -9.24
N LEU A 59 26.64 -25.49 -10.49
CA LEU A 59 25.95 -26.66 -11.05
C LEU A 59 26.27 -27.97 -10.33
N ARG A 60 27.46 -28.11 -9.74
CA ARG A 60 27.82 -29.27 -8.91
C ARG A 60 26.84 -29.48 -7.74
N TYR A 61 26.20 -28.42 -7.25
CA TYR A 61 25.25 -28.45 -6.13
C TYR A 61 23.78 -28.45 -6.58
N GLN A 62 23.52 -28.48 -7.89
CA GLN A 62 22.16 -28.63 -8.40
C GLN A 62 21.67 -30.06 -8.15
N SER A 63 20.47 -30.22 -7.59
CA SER A 63 19.86 -31.55 -7.48
C SER A 63 19.62 -32.15 -8.86
N CYS A 64 20.07 -33.38 -9.06
CA CYS A 64 19.83 -34.12 -10.30
C CYS A 64 18.36 -34.55 -10.46
N ILE A 65 17.55 -34.49 -9.40
CA ILE A 65 16.13 -34.85 -9.45
C ILE A 65 15.29 -33.58 -9.63
N THR A 66 15.33 -32.69 -8.64
CA THR A 66 14.45 -31.50 -8.61
C THR A 66 15.03 -30.32 -9.40
N GLY A 67 16.34 -30.25 -9.62
CA GLY A 67 16.99 -29.06 -10.17
C GLY A 67 17.16 -27.91 -9.17
N LEU A 68 16.71 -28.06 -7.92
CA LEU A 68 16.85 -27.06 -6.87
C LEU A 68 18.28 -26.97 -6.32
N PHE A 69 18.56 -25.88 -5.62
CA PHE A 69 19.84 -25.61 -4.96
C PHE A 69 19.65 -25.39 -3.45
N PRO A 70 20.61 -25.81 -2.62
CA PRO A 70 20.63 -25.45 -1.21
C PRO A 70 21.03 -23.99 -1.00
N GLN A 71 20.86 -23.48 0.22
CA GLN A 71 21.33 -22.13 0.56
C GLN A 71 22.86 -22.08 0.67
N VAL A 72 23.43 -23.07 1.34
CA VAL A 72 24.87 -23.28 1.51
C VAL A 72 25.24 -24.61 0.89
N SER A 73 26.37 -24.68 0.18
CA SER A 73 26.76 -25.85 -0.61
C SER A 73 26.98 -27.16 0.18
N SER A 74 27.13 -27.07 1.51
CA SER A 74 27.23 -28.24 2.39
C SER A 74 25.88 -28.87 2.73
N ASP A 75 24.76 -28.15 2.55
CA ASP A 75 23.43 -28.68 2.84
C ASP A 75 22.99 -29.63 1.72
N LYS A 76 22.79 -30.90 2.08
CA LYS A 76 22.40 -31.97 1.16
C LYS A 76 20.91 -32.33 1.27
N ILE A 77 20.18 -31.67 2.16
CA ILE A 77 18.82 -32.04 2.55
C ILE A 77 17.84 -30.92 2.22
N VAL A 78 18.17 -29.66 2.50
CA VAL A 78 17.23 -28.54 2.33
C VAL A 78 17.58 -27.71 1.09
N ALA A 79 16.65 -27.63 0.16
CA ALA A 79 16.66 -26.66 -0.93
C ALA A 79 16.06 -25.33 -0.49
N SER A 80 16.55 -24.23 -1.07
CA SER A 80 16.00 -22.89 -0.89
C SER A 80 15.57 -22.28 -2.21
N VAL A 81 14.32 -21.83 -2.28
CA VAL A 81 13.74 -21.31 -3.53
C VAL A 81 14.45 -20.03 -3.99
N ARG A 82 14.73 -19.09 -3.09
CA ARG A 82 15.41 -17.82 -3.43
C ARG A 82 16.79 -18.06 -4.03
N GLU A 83 17.63 -18.83 -3.34
CA GLU A 83 18.96 -19.20 -3.83
C GLU A 83 18.88 -20.00 -5.13
N SER A 84 17.88 -20.88 -5.28
CA SER A 84 17.64 -21.60 -6.54
C SER A 84 17.36 -20.66 -7.71
N ILE A 85 16.53 -19.62 -7.52
CA ILE A 85 16.23 -18.63 -8.57
C ILE A 85 17.50 -17.85 -8.97
N TYR A 86 18.30 -17.38 -8.00
CA TYR A 86 19.54 -16.66 -8.33
C TYR A 86 20.60 -17.56 -8.97
N CYS A 87 20.72 -18.83 -8.54
CA CYS A 87 21.58 -19.81 -9.21
C CYS A 87 21.14 -20.03 -10.66
N ALA A 88 19.84 -20.23 -10.90
CA ALA A 88 19.27 -20.34 -12.24
C ALA A 88 19.52 -19.06 -13.05
N ALA A 89 19.40 -17.88 -12.45
CA ALA A 89 19.68 -16.60 -13.11
C ALA A 89 21.15 -16.47 -13.53
N ALA A 90 22.10 -16.91 -12.71
CA ALA A 90 23.53 -16.89 -13.05
C ALA A 90 23.87 -17.87 -14.19
N VAL A 91 23.31 -19.09 -14.14
CA VAL A 91 23.45 -20.09 -15.20
C VAL A 91 22.82 -19.58 -16.52
N TRP A 92 21.63 -18.99 -16.43
CA TRP A 92 20.93 -18.36 -17.56
C TRP A 92 21.69 -17.15 -18.13
N SER A 93 22.31 -16.34 -17.28
CA SER A 93 23.14 -15.20 -17.70
C SER A 93 24.34 -15.66 -18.54
N LEU A 94 25.00 -16.75 -18.11
CA LEU A 94 26.08 -17.35 -18.89
C LEU A 94 25.56 -18.00 -20.19
N TYR A 95 24.39 -18.64 -20.16
CA TYR A 95 23.70 -19.13 -21.36
C TYR A 95 23.49 -18.00 -22.39
N GLN A 96 22.95 -16.86 -21.96
CA GLN A 96 22.72 -15.70 -22.82
C GLN A 96 24.03 -15.18 -23.44
N ALA A 97 25.12 -15.17 -22.67
CA ALA A 97 26.43 -14.78 -23.19
C ALA A 97 26.96 -15.78 -24.24
N TYR A 98 26.79 -17.09 -24.03
CA TYR A 98 27.18 -18.13 -25.00
C TYR A 98 26.35 -18.15 -26.28
N ARG A 99 25.08 -17.73 -26.24
CA ARG A 99 24.22 -17.70 -27.44
C ARG A 99 24.72 -16.79 -28.55
N ARG A 100 25.66 -15.89 -28.25
CA ARG A 100 26.34 -15.02 -29.22
C ARG A 100 27.46 -15.72 -29.98
N ILE A 101 27.88 -16.90 -29.52
CA ILE A 101 28.95 -17.69 -30.11
C ILE A 101 28.34 -18.69 -31.09
N ASP A 102 28.88 -18.75 -32.32
CA ASP A 102 28.41 -19.66 -33.36
C ASP A 102 28.68 -21.15 -33.03
N ASP A 103 29.88 -21.47 -32.54
CA ASP A 103 30.25 -22.81 -32.04
C ASP A 103 30.60 -22.77 -30.56
N ASP A 104 29.58 -22.89 -29.72
CA ASP A 104 29.70 -22.97 -28.26
C ASP A 104 29.93 -24.40 -27.75
N ARG A 105 30.07 -25.38 -28.66
CA ARG A 105 30.18 -26.82 -28.36
C ARG A 105 29.05 -27.37 -27.50
N GLY A 106 27.84 -26.82 -27.63
CA GLY A 106 26.62 -27.25 -26.92
C GLY A 106 26.50 -26.72 -25.49
N LYS A 107 27.40 -25.83 -25.05
CA LYS A 107 27.39 -25.28 -23.68
C LYS A 107 26.14 -24.44 -23.40
N SER A 108 25.67 -23.63 -24.34
CA SER A 108 24.42 -22.87 -24.18
C SER A 108 23.23 -23.80 -23.96
N TYR A 109 23.14 -24.89 -24.73
CA TYR A 109 22.05 -25.86 -24.57
C TYR A 109 22.06 -26.48 -23.17
N GLU A 110 23.23 -26.93 -22.69
CA GLU A 110 23.38 -27.48 -21.33
C GLU A 110 22.96 -26.47 -20.25
N LEU A 111 23.50 -25.25 -20.30
CA LEU A 111 23.21 -24.19 -19.34
C LEU A 111 21.72 -23.83 -19.35
N GLY A 112 21.14 -23.67 -20.54
CA GLY A 112 19.72 -23.39 -20.73
C GLY A 112 18.83 -24.48 -20.12
N GLN A 113 19.13 -25.75 -20.37
CA GLN A 113 18.39 -26.88 -19.79
C GLN A 113 18.55 -26.96 -18.26
N SER A 114 19.71 -26.64 -17.72
CA SER A 114 19.91 -26.58 -16.27
C SER A 114 19.07 -25.49 -15.60
N ALA A 115 19.01 -24.29 -16.20
CA ALA A 115 18.16 -23.20 -15.72
C ALA A 115 16.66 -23.56 -15.81
N VAL A 116 16.22 -24.15 -16.93
CA VAL A 116 14.85 -24.67 -17.10
C VAL A 116 14.52 -25.71 -16.04
N LYS A 117 15.41 -26.68 -15.80
CA LYS A 117 15.21 -27.72 -14.79
C LYS A 117 14.99 -27.13 -13.40
N CYS A 118 15.79 -26.14 -13.01
CA CYS A 118 15.64 -25.46 -11.73
C CYS A 118 14.27 -24.75 -11.59
N MET A 119 13.91 -23.92 -12.58
CA MET A 119 12.65 -23.16 -12.55
C MET A 119 11.41 -24.06 -12.62
N ARG A 120 11.52 -25.20 -13.31
CA ARG A 120 10.48 -26.24 -13.31
C ARG A 120 10.41 -26.99 -11.99
N GLY A 121 11.55 -27.30 -11.37
CA GLY A 121 11.59 -27.89 -10.03
C GLY A 121 10.84 -27.09 -8.99
N ILE A 122 11.04 -25.77 -8.98
CA ILE A 122 10.29 -24.84 -8.10
C ILE A 122 8.79 -24.93 -8.39
N LEU A 123 8.40 -24.89 -9.67
CA LEU A 123 7.01 -24.99 -10.08
C LEU A 123 6.37 -26.30 -9.62
N GLU A 124 7.05 -27.43 -9.82
CA GLU A 124 6.56 -28.75 -9.43
C GLU A 124 6.35 -28.86 -7.92
N CYS A 125 7.28 -28.31 -7.11
CA CYS A 125 7.12 -28.24 -5.66
C CYS A 125 5.88 -27.43 -5.27
N TRP A 126 5.66 -26.26 -5.88
CA TRP A 126 4.49 -25.43 -5.60
C TRP A 126 3.18 -25.99 -6.15
N VAL A 127 3.19 -26.68 -7.29
CA VAL A 127 2.00 -27.33 -7.85
C VAL A 127 1.46 -28.40 -6.88
N ARG A 128 2.34 -29.13 -6.19
CA ARG A 128 1.93 -30.05 -5.09
C ARG A 128 1.25 -29.33 -3.92
N GLN A 129 1.49 -28.02 -3.77
CA GLN A 129 0.89 -27.14 -2.77
C GLN A 129 -0.34 -26.36 -3.28
N SER A 130 -0.99 -26.77 -4.37
CA SER A 130 -2.16 -26.07 -4.95
C SER A 130 -3.25 -25.71 -3.94
N HIS A 131 -3.53 -26.63 -3.01
CA HIS A 131 -4.53 -26.45 -1.95
C HIS A 131 -4.20 -25.27 -1.01
N ARG A 132 -2.91 -24.99 -0.77
CA ARG A 132 -2.46 -23.84 0.04
C ARG A 132 -2.81 -22.54 -0.67
N ILE A 133 -2.56 -22.44 -1.98
CA ILE A 133 -2.88 -21.24 -2.77
C ILE A 133 -4.39 -20.95 -2.75
N GLU A 134 -5.23 -21.98 -2.89
CA GLU A 134 -6.68 -21.82 -2.85
C GLU A 134 -7.12 -21.17 -1.53
N MET A 135 -6.62 -21.67 -0.40
CA MET A 135 -6.91 -21.11 0.92
C MET A 135 -6.27 -19.73 1.14
N PHE A 136 -5.08 -19.49 0.58
CA PHE A 136 -4.38 -18.22 0.71
C PHE A 136 -5.14 -17.08 0.03
N LYS A 137 -5.79 -17.33 -1.11
CA LYS A 137 -6.61 -16.32 -1.81
C LYS A 137 -7.73 -15.74 -0.94
N LEU A 138 -8.20 -16.51 0.06
CA LEU A 138 -9.23 -16.12 1.01
C LEU A 138 -8.63 -15.50 2.29
N ASN A 139 -7.62 -16.16 2.87
CA ASN A 139 -7.17 -15.90 4.24
C ASN A 139 -5.87 -15.08 4.35
N GLN A 140 -4.99 -15.13 3.33
CA GLN A 140 -3.75 -14.34 3.25
C GLN A 140 -2.85 -14.42 4.50
N CYS A 141 -2.69 -15.61 5.08
CA CYS A 141 -1.97 -15.82 6.33
C CYS A 141 -0.88 -16.89 6.22
N ASN A 142 0.03 -16.93 7.22
CA ASN A 142 1.20 -17.82 7.22
C ASN A 142 0.85 -19.30 7.03
N ARG A 143 -0.24 -19.77 7.66
CA ARG A 143 -0.71 -21.17 7.57
C ARG A 143 -1.00 -21.65 6.15
N HIS A 144 -1.33 -20.73 5.24
CA HIS A 144 -1.66 -21.05 3.85
C HIS A 144 -0.60 -20.55 2.87
N ALA A 145 0.55 -20.10 3.37
CA ALA A 145 1.63 -19.64 2.53
C ALA A 145 2.27 -20.79 1.74
N LEU A 146 2.77 -20.48 0.55
CA LEU A 146 3.62 -21.41 -0.19
C LEU A 146 4.95 -21.57 0.53
N HIS A 147 5.46 -22.79 0.58
CA HIS A 147 6.76 -23.02 1.19
C HIS A 147 7.89 -22.49 0.30
N CYS A 148 8.94 -22.01 0.96
CA CYS A 148 10.16 -21.49 0.32
C CYS A 148 11.38 -22.39 0.57
N LYS A 149 11.20 -23.48 1.33
CA LYS A 149 12.21 -24.49 1.63
C LYS A 149 11.59 -25.86 1.37
N PHE A 150 12.32 -26.72 0.66
CA PHE A 150 11.86 -28.06 0.27
C PHE A 150 12.97 -29.08 0.49
N HIS A 151 12.61 -30.37 0.54
CA HIS A 151 13.62 -31.41 0.51
C HIS A 151 14.34 -31.39 -0.85
N LEU A 152 15.66 -31.24 -0.85
CA LEU A 152 16.50 -30.96 -2.02
C LEU A 152 16.31 -31.99 -3.15
N ASN A 153 16.18 -33.27 -2.80
CA ASN A 153 16.13 -34.35 -3.79
C ASN A 153 14.73 -34.88 -4.10
N THR A 154 13.73 -34.58 -3.28
CA THR A 154 12.35 -35.08 -3.51
C THR A 154 11.36 -33.98 -3.87
N GLY A 155 11.64 -32.74 -3.44
CA GLY A 155 10.74 -31.59 -3.60
C GLY A 155 9.59 -31.60 -2.58
N ASP A 156 9.66 -32.43 -1.55
CA ASP A 156 8.61 -32.53 -0.53
C ASP A 156 8.73 -31.40 0.51
N GLU A 157 7.63 -31.10 1.18
CA GLU A 157 7.61 -30.21 2.35
C GLU A 157 8.52 -30.77 3.44
N ILE A 158 9.42 -29.93 3.96
CA ILE A 158 10.43 -30.37 4.95
C ILE A 158 10.35 -29.60 6.27
N LEU A 159 10.01 -28.31 6.23
CA LEU A 159 9.80 -27.49 7.42
C LEU A 159 8.30 -27.21 7.57
N LYS A 160 7.78 -27.27 8.79
CA LYS A 160 6.37 -26.94 9.06
C LYS A 160 6.19 -25.42 9.14
N ASP A 161 4.96 -24.96 8.98
CA ASP A 161 4.60 -23.53 9.08
C ASP A 161 4.95 -22.92 10.45
N GLU A 162 4.96 -23.75 11.50
CA GLU A 162 5.34 -23.37 12.87
C GLU A 162 6.85 -23.30 13.07
N ASP A 163 7.64 -23.98 12.23
CA ASP A 163 9.09 -24.12 12.34
C ASP A 163 9.84 -23.13 11.45
N TYR A 164 9.20 -22.64 10.39
CA TYR A 164 9.83 -21.73 9.43
C TYR A 164 8.85 -20.69 8.85
N PHE A 165 9.39 -19.51 8.53
CA PHE A 165 8.63 -18.37 8.00
C PHE A 165 8.45 -18.47 6.49
N HIS A 166 7.49 -19.29 6.06
CA HIS A 166 7.24 -19.54 4.64
C HIS A 166 6.55 -18.39 3.91
N LEU A 167 5.80 -17.53 4.60
CA LEU A 167 5.14 -16.37 3.99
C LEU A 167 6.17 -15.32 3.56
N GLN A 168 6.62 -15.42 2.30
CA GLN A 168 7.58 -14.54 1.64
C GLN A 168 7.05 -14.19 0.25
N ILE A 169 6.36 -13.05 0.14
CA ILE A 169 5.74 -12.61 -1.12
C ILE A 169 6.80 -12.24 -2.15
N ASP A 170 7.93 -11.73 -1.69
CA ASP A 170 9.06 -11.34 -2.52
C ASP A 170 9.67 -12.53 -3.28
N VAL A 171 9.73 -13.74 -2.69
CA VAL A 171 10.24 -14.95 -3.35
C VAL A 171 9.36 -15.38 -4.52
N VAL A 172 8.04 -15.43 -4.31
CA VAL A 172 7.08 -15.77 -5.39
C VAL A 172 7.14 -14.71 -6.49
N SER A 173 7.27 -13.44 -6.11
CA SER A 173 7.40 -12.33 -7.06
C SER A 173 8.71 -12.42 -7.86
N LEU A 174 9.83 -12.75 -7.21
CA LEU A 174 11.13 -12.96 -7.85
C LEU A 174 11.06 -14.10 -8.88
N TYR A 175 10.37 -15.20 -8.55
CA TYR A 175 10.13 -16.30 -9.48
C TYR A 175 9.39 -15.82 -10.73
N LEU A 176 8.30 -15.06 -10.57
CA LEU A 176 7.52 -14.54 -11.70
C LEU A 176 8.34 -13.58 -12.57
N ILE A 177 9.19 -12.74 -11.98
CA ILE A 177 10.10 -11.84 -12.72
C ILE A 177 11.05 -12.64 -13.62
N PHE A 178 11.78 -13.60 -13.04
CA PHE A 178 12.74 -14.40 -13.80
C PHE A 178 12.07 -15.38 -14.76
N LEU A 179 10.89 -15.91 -14.42
CA LEU A 179 10.09 -16.72 -15.33
C LEU A 179 9.79 -15.96 -16.63
N VAL A 180 9.34 -14.70 -16.52
CA VAL A 180 9.06 -13.88 -17.70
C VAL A 180 10.35 -13.54 -18.45
N GLN A 181 11.44 -13.17 -17.77
CA GLN A 181 12.71 -12.87 -18.43
C GLN A 181 13.26 -14.07 -19.20
N MET A 182 13.28 -15.26 -18.59
CA MET A 182 13.78 -16.49 -19.22
C MET A 182 12.89 -16.94 -20.39
N ILE A 183 11.56 -16.89 -20.25
CA ILE A 183 10.63 -17.19 -21.36
C ILE A 183 10.80 -16.18 -22.50
N SER A 184 10.95 -14.89 -22.19
CA SER A 184 11.17 -13.85 -23.19
C SER A 184 12.53 -13.99 -23.89
N SER A 185 13.50 -14.67 -23.28
CA SER A 185 14.76 -15.04 -23.93
C SER A 185 14.63 -16.28 -24.83
N GLY A 186 13.50 -16.98 -24.83
CA GLY A 186 13.25 -18.17 -25.65
C GLY A 186 13.37 -19.50 -24.92
N LEU A 187 13.60 -19.51 -23.59
CA LEU A 187 13.56 -20.75 -22.81
C LEU A 187 12.12 -21.22 -22.61
N GLN A 188 11.89 -22.52 -22.75
CA GLN A 188 10.58 -23.14 -22.52
C GLN A 188 10.53 -23.71 -21.10
N ILE A 189 9.81 -23.05 -20.20
CA ILE A 189 9.69 -23.45 -18.78
C ILE A 189 8.32 -24.05 -18.48
N ILE A 190 7.24 -23.48 -19.04
CA ILE A 190 5.86 -23.94 -18.83
C ILE A 190 5.45 -24.82 -20.01
N TYR A 191 4.89 -26.00 -19.74
CA TYR A 191 4.60 -27.03 -20.75
C TYR A 191 3.11 -27.34 -20.91
N THR A 192 2.30 -27.12 -19.88
CA THR A 192 0.88 -27.53 -19.88
C THR A 192 -0.05 -26.39 -19.52
N GLN A 193 -1.32 -26.50 -19.94
CA GLN A 193 -2.37 -25.56 -19.54
C GLN A 193 -2.66 -25.62 -18.04
N ASP A 194 -2.42 -26.78 -17.40
CA ASP A 194 -2.56 -26.94 -15.95
C ASP A 194 -1.54 -26.06 -15.21
N GLU A 195 -0.29 -26.02 -15.68
CA GLU A 195 0.75 -25.13 -15.17
C GLU A 195 0.45 -23.64 -15.46
N VAL A 196 -0.10 -23.31 -16.64
CA VAL A 196 -0.56 -21.94 -16.95
C VAL A 196 -1.60 -21.48 -15.93
N ALA A 197 -2.61 -22.31 -15.66
CA ALA A 197 -3.64 -21.99 -14.67
C ALA A 197 -3.05 -21.84 -13.26
N PHE A 198 -2.06 -22.66 -12.91
CA PHE A 198 -1.33 -22.53 -11.65
C PHE A 198 -0.58 -21.19 -11.54
N VAL A 199 0.21 -20.82 -12.57
CA VAL A 199 0.92 -19.53 -12.61
C VAL A 199 -0.05 -18.35 -12.55
N GLN A 200 -1.21 -18.44 -13.19
CA GLN A 200 -2.28 -17.43 -13.06
C GLN A 200 -2.79 -17.30 -11.61
N ASN A 201 -2.74 -18.36 -10.81
CA ASN A 201 -3.08 -18.28 -9.38
C ASN A 201 -1.92 -17.78 -8.51
N LEU A 202 -0.66 -17.93 -8.94
CA LEU A 202 0.48 -17.22 -8.33
C LEU A 202 0.34 -15.71 -8.48
N VAL A 203 -0.25 -15.22 -9.58
CA VAL A 203 -0.62 -13.80 -9.72
C VAL A 203 -1.59 -13.40 -8.61
N TYR A 204 -2.64 -14.18 -8.35
CA TYR A 204 -3.62 -13.88 -7.29
C TYR A 204 -3.03 -13.99 -5.88
N TYR A 205 -1.95 -14.76 -5.71
CA TYR A 205 -1.18 -14.87 -4.48
C TYR A 205 -0.43 -13.56 -4.19
N VAL A 206 0.23 -12.97 -5.19
CA VAL A 206 1.03 -11.73 -5.01
C VAL A 206 0.23 -10.44 -5.23
N GLU A 207 -0.94 -10.46 -5.89
CA GLU A 207 -1.67 -9.24 -6.29
C GLU A 207 -2.08 -8.34 -5.10
N ARG A 208 -2.20 -8.91 -3.90
CA ARG A 208 -2.61 -8.19 -2.67
C ARG A 208 -1.45 -7.93 -1.70
N ALA A 209 -0.20 -7.96 -2.19
CA ALA A 209 0.98 -7.68 -1.37
C ALA A 209 0.88 -6.37 -0.56
N TYR A 210 0.27 -5.32 -1.13
CA TYR A 210 0.01 -4.02 -0.49
C TYR A 210 -0.72 -4.08 0.86
N ARG A 211 -1.32 -5.24 1.19
CA ARG A 211 -2.11 -5.45 2.41
C ARG A 211 -1.88 -6.83 3.05
N THR A 212 -0.83 -7.54 2.67
CA THR A 212 -0.51 -8.86 3.20
C THR A 212 0.82 -8.76 3.94
N PRO A 213 0.80 -8.66 5.28
CA PRO A 213 2.03 -8.70 6.06
C PRO A 213 2.77 -10.03 5.85
N ASP A 214 4.07 -9.97 5.62
CA ASP A 214 4.92 -11.13 5.40
C ASP A 214 6.21 -11.05 6.23
N TYR A 215 7.13 -12.00 6.05
CA TYR A 215 8.40 -12.03 6.80
C TYR A 215 9.56 -11.29 6.12
N GLY A 216 9.29 -10.67 4.96
CA GLY A 216 10.25 -9.95 4.13
C GLY A 216 11.43 -10.80 3.62
N MET A 217 12.30 -10.17 2.83
CA MET A 217 13.48 -10.82 2.23
C MET A 217 14.46 -11.39 3.26
N SER A 218 14.53 -10.78 4.45
CA SER A 218 15.42 -11.18 5.53
C SER A 218 14.87 -12.31 6.41
N GLU A 219 13.65 -12.81 6.14
CA GLU A 219 13.02 -13.94 6.82
C GLU A 219 12.78 -13.72 8.33
N ARG A 220 12.45 -12.50 8.74
CA ARG A 220 12.31 -12.11 10.17
C ARG A 220 10.99 -11.42 10.52
N GLY A 221 10.29 -10.86 9.53
CA GLY A 221 9.13 -9.99 9.77
C GLY A 221 9.58 -8.70 10.45
N SER A 222 9.12 -8.48 11.69
CA SER A 222 9.54 -7.36 12.53
C SER A 222 11.05 -7.35 12.80
N ARG A 223 11.60 -6.17 13.10
CA ARG A 223 13.00 -6.03 13.58
C ARG A 223 13.25 -6.82 14.87
N TYR A 224 12.21 -7.00 15.69
CA TYR A 224 12.30 -7.72 16.96
C TYR A 224 12.39 -9.24 16.79
N ASN A 225 12.11 -9.76 15.59
CA ASN A 225 12.12 -11.20 15.32
C ASN A 225 11.35 -11.97 16.41
N ASP A 226 10.08 -11.60 16.58
CA ASP A 226 9.14 -12.15 17.57
C ASP A 226 8.03 -12.99 16.91
N GLY A 227 8.15 -13.24 15.60
CA GLY A 227 7.17 -13.96 14.80
C GLY A 227 6.09 -13.08 14.18
N THR A 228 6.12 -11.77 14.43
CA THR A 228 5.18 -10.80 13.88
C THR A 228 5.54 -10.44 12.42
N PRO A 229 4.68 -10.75 11.43
CA PRO A 229 4.88 -10.30 10.05
C PRO A 229 4.52 -8.82 9.89
N GLU A 230 5.15 -8.13 8.94
CA GLU A 230 4.91 -6.71 8.66
C GLU A 230 4.66 -6.45 7.18
N ILE A 231 4.13 -5.27 6.84
CA ILE A 231 4.08 -4.81 5.46
C ILE A 231 5.47 -4.32 5.07
N HIS A 232 6.12 -5.05 4.16
CA HIS A 232 7.47 -4.79 3.68
C HIS A 232 7.45 -4.07 2.31
N ALA A 233 8.10 -2.90 2.23
CA ALA A 233 8.22 -2.16 0.98
C ALA A 233 8.99 -2.97 -0.07
N SER A 234 10.02 -3.72 0.34
CA SER A 234 10.74 -4.68 -0.50
C SER A 234 9.81 -5.72 -1.15
N SER A 235 8.94 -6.37 -0.36
CA SER A 235 7.96 -7.36 -0.85
C SER A 235 6.92 -6.75 -1.78
N ILE A 236 6.38 -5.57 -1.45
CA ILE A 236 5.39 -4.89 -2.31
C ILE A 236 6.03 -4.45 -3.63
N GLY A 237 7.24 -3.91 -3.60
CA GLY A 237 7.96 -3.48 -4.80
C GLY A 237 8.29 -4.64 -5.73
N MET A 238 8.69 -5.78 -5.17
CA MET A 238 8.87 -7.04 -5.92
C MET A 238 7.54 -7.51 -6.54
N ALA A 239 6.45 -7.55 -5.77
CA ALA A 239 5.13 -7.95 -6.26
C ALA A 239 4.62 -7.03 -7.37
N LYS A 240 4.70 -5.71 -7.17
CA LYS A 240 4.36 -4.71 -8.20
C LYS A 240 5.11 -5.01 -9.50
N SER A 241 6.41 -5.28 -9.38
CA SER A 241 7.30 -5.54 -10.51
C SER A 241 6.97 -6.84 -11.24
N ALA A 242 6.63 -7.89 -10.50
CA ALA A 242 6.17 -9.17 -11.04
C ALA A 242 4.84 -9.03 -11.80
N LEU A 243 3.86 -8.34 -11.21
CA LEU A 243 2.57 -8.04 -11.84
C LEU A 243 2.75 -7.25 -13.14
N GLU A 244 3.65 -6.27 -13.14
CA GLU A 244 3.98 -5.48 -14.33
C GLU A 244 4.66 -6.33 -15.43
N ALA A 245 5.54 -7.25 -15.06
CA ALA A 245 6.28 -8.11 -15.99
C ALA A 245 5.38 -9.17 -16.65
N ILE A 246 4.50 -9.80 -15.86
CA ILE A 246 3.75 -10.98 -16.29
C ILE A 246 2.44 -10.64 -17.02
N ASN A 247 1.89 -9.44 -16.84
CA ASN A 247 0.66 -9.04 -17.53
C ASN A 247 0.82 -9.10 -19.05
N GLY A 248 -0.07 -9.84 -19.72
CA GLY A 248 -0.02 -10.06 -21.17
C GLY A 248 1.15 -10.96 -21.61
N CYS A 249 1.88 -11.59 -20.69
CA CYS A 249 2.92 -12.56 -21.02
C CYS A 249 2.28 -13.87 -21.48
N ASN A 250 2.76 -14.39 -22.61
CA ASN A 250 2.42 -15.74 -23.06
C ASN A 250 3.42 -16.75 -22.49
N LEU A 251 2.96 -17.65 -21.62
CA LEU A 251 3.86 -18.57 -20.92
C LEU A 251 4.47 -19.67 -21.79
N PHE A 252 3.96 -19.87 -23.01
CA PHE A 252 4.57 -20.74 -24.02
C PHE A 252 5.52 -19.97 -24.97
N GLY A 253 5.82 -18.70 -24.67
CA GLY A 253 6.64 -17.84 -25.51
C GLY A 253 5.94 -17.51 -26.83
N GLU A 254 6.74 -17.34 -27.89
CA GLU A 254 6.25 -16.98 -29.24
C GLU A 254 5.33 -18.02 -29.87
N LYS A 255 5.43 -19.28 -29.43
CA LYS A 255 4.61 -20.40 -29.92
C LYS A 255 3.26 -20.53 -29.20
N GLY A 256 2.99 -19.65 -28.23
CA GLY A 256 1.80 -19.74 -27.40
C GLY A 256 0.52 -19.23 -28.04
N ALA A 257 -0.61 -19.66 -27.47
CA ALA A 257 -1.94 -19.28 -27.91
C ALA A 257 -2.61 -18.30 -26.92
N SER A 258 -3.84 -17.87 -27.22
CA SER A 258 -4.57 -16.89 -26.39
C SER A 258 -4.89 -17.39 -24.96
N TRP A 259 -5.01 -18.71 -24.78
CA TRP A 259 -5.31 -19.33 -23.48
C TRP A 259 -4.08 -19.53 -22.59
N SER A 260 -2.86 -19.30 -23.10
CA SER A 260 -1.60 -19.33 -22.33
C SER A 260 -1.12 -17.95 -21.90
N VAL A 261 -1.97 -16.93 -22.06
CA VAL A 261 -1.71 -15.54 -21.66
C VAL A 261 -2.15 -15.31 -20.22
N ILE A 262 -1.30 -14.63 -19.45
CA ILE A 262 -1.58 -14.25 -18.06
C ILE A 262 -2.15 -12.84 -17.98
N TYR A 263 -3.16 -12.65 -17.13
CA TYR A 263 -3.82 -11.37 -16.91
C TYR A 263 -3.63 -10.91 -15.46
N VAL A 264 -3.50 -9.59 -15.30
CA VAL A 264 -3.34 -8.93 -14.01
C VAL A 264 -4.46 -7.91 -13.80
N ASP A 265 -4.95 -7.84 -12.56
CA ASP A 265 -5.83 -6.77 -12.11
C ASP A 265 -5.03 -5.46 -11.98
N ILE A 266 -5.38 -4.48 -12.79
CA ILE A 266 -4.62 -3.23 -12.94
C ILE A 266 -4.89 -2.29 -11.77
N ASP A 267 -6.06 -2.39 -11.14
CA ASP A 267 -6.35 -1.69 -9.89
C ASP A 267 -5.51 -2.29 -8.75
N ALA A 268 -5.32 -3.61 -8.71
CA ALA A 268 -4.43 -4.25 -7.75
C ALA A 268 -2.97 -3.84 -7.96
N HIS A 269 -2.47 -3.84 -9.21
CA HIS A 269 -1.14 -3.32 -9.53
C HIS A 269 -0.97 -1.86 -9.07
N ASN A 270 -1.96 -0.98 -9.36
CA ASN A 270 -1.89 0.42 -8.96
C ASN A 270 -1.85 0.58 -7.43
N ARG A 271 -2.61 -0.21 -6.67
CA ARG A 271 -2.54 -0.20 -5.20
C ARG A 271 -1.15 -0.58 -4.70
N ASN A 272 -0.55 -1.65 -5.22
CA ASN A 272 0.83 -2.02 -4.88
C ASN A 272 1.81 -0.88 -5.18
N ARG A 273 1.69 -0.24 -6.36
CA ARG A 273 2.53 0.91 -6.72
C ARG A 273 2.35 2.08 -5.73
N SER A 274 1.11 2.54 -5.52
CA SER A 274 0.84 3.70 -4.66
C SER A 274 1.29 3.49 -3.22
N ILE A 275 1.13 2.26 -2.70
CA ILE A 275 1.60 1.92 -1.35
C ILE A 275 3.13 1.86 -1.32
N PHE A 276 3.77 1.19 -2.27
CA PHE A 276 5.22 1.10 -2.36
C PHE A 276 5.88 2.50 -2.41
N GLU A 277 5.43 3.35 -3.34
CA GLU A 277 5.94 4.72 -3.47
C GLU A 277 5.66 5.59 -2.24
N THR A 278 4.59 5.30 -1.50
CA THR A 278 4.28 5.97 -0.22
C THR A 278 5.20 5.53 0.91
N MET A 279 5.65 4.27 0.91
CA MET A 279 6.49 3.73 1.96
C MET A 279 7.94 4.17 1.83
N LEU A 280 8.46 4.29 0.61
CA LEU A 280 9.85 4.71 0.39
C LEU A 280 10.16 6.07 1.04
N PRO A 281 11.35 6.24 1.65
CA PRO A 281 12.46 5.28 1.73
C PRO A 281 12.37 4.27 2.89
N ARG A 282 11.25 4.21 3.62
CA ARG A 282 11.05 3.31 4.77
C ARG A 282 10.73 1.87 4.32
N GLU A 283 11.33 0.89 4.99
CA GLU A 283 11.08 -0.54 4.70
C GLU A 283 9.78 -1.05 5.33
N SER A 284 9.58 -0.87 6.63
CA SER A 284 8.41 -1.40 7.35
C SER A 284 8.11 -0.59 8.62
N THR A 285 7.16 -1.04 9.45
CA THR A 285 6.78 -0.36 10.70
C THR A 285 7.93 -0.31 11.69
N SER A 286 8.64 -1.43 11.90
CA SER A 286 9.78 -1.49 12.82
C SER A 286 11.13 -1.26 12.14
N LYS A 287 11.21 -1.35 10.80
CA LYS A 287 12.45 -1.14 10.04
C LYS A 287 12.43 0.18 9.28
N SER A 288 13.20 1.15 9.79
CA SER A 288 13.36 2.47 9.17
C SER A 288 14.01 2.42 7.79
N VAL A 289 14.99 1.54 7.58
CA VAL A 289 15.65 1.27 6.29
C VAL A 289 16.18 -0.17 6.31
N ASP A 290 16.23 -0.81 5.14
CA ASP A 290 16.71 -2.18 4.94
C ASP A 290 17.41 -2.31 3.58
N ALA A 291 18.50 -3.08 3.51
CA ALA A 291 19.29 -3.28 2.30
C ALA A 291 18.51 -4.05 1.20
N SER A 292 17.46 -4.79 1.56
CA SER A 292 16.53 -5.43 0.62
C SER A 292 15.77 -4.44 -0.29
N LEU A 293 15.75 -3.15 0.06
CA LEU A 293 15.26 -2.10 -0.82
C LEU A 293 16.13 -1.93 -2.07
N LEU A 294 17.43 -2.24 -2.01
CA LEU A 294 18.35 -2.10 -3.16
C LEU A 294 17.97 -3.00 -4.35
N PRO A 295 17.79 -4.33 -4.21
CA PRO A 295 17.29 -5.17 -5.29
C PRO A 295 15.83 -4.87 -5.68
N THR A 296 15.12 -4.06 -4.88
CA THR A 296 13.74 -3.64 -5.13
C THR A 296 13.68 -2.38 -6.02
N ILE A 297 14.50 -1.36 -5.76
CA ILE A 297 14.57 -0.15 -6.57
C ILE A 297 15.49 -0.31 -7.80
N SER A 298 16.40 -1.28 -7.77
CA SER A 298 17.34 -1.62 -8.84
C SER A 298 17.12 -3.05 -9.35
N PHE A 299 18.11 -3.65 -10.02
CA PHE A 299 18.04 -5.03 -10.51
C PHE A 299 17.80 -6.01 -9.35
N PRO A 300 16.85 -6.96 -9.47
CA PRO A 300 16.07 -7.29 -10.67
C PRO A 300 14.69 -6.61 -10.74
N ALA A 301 14.26 -5.85 -9.73
CA ALA A 301 12.89 -5.37 -9.59
C ALA A 301 12.58 -4.04 -10.32
N PHE A 302 13.46 -3.05 -10.30
CA PHE A 302 13.19 -1.72 -10.88
C PHE A 302 11.78 -1.19 -10.54
N ALA A 303 11.38 -1.34 -9.27
CA ALA A 303 9.99 -1.17 -8.87
C ALA A 303 9.50 0.29 -9.00
N THR A 304 10.41 1.25 -8.86
CA THR A 304 10.18 2.68 -9.09
C THR A 304 11.06 3.20 -10.23
N HIS A 305 10.51 4.11 -11.01
CA HIS A 305 11.21 4.90 -12.03
C HIS A 305 11.23 6.39 -11.69
N GLU A 306 10.71 6.76 -10.52
CA GLU A 306 10.72 8.13 -10.02
C GLU A 306 12.12 8.42 -9.44
N GLU A 307 12.89 9.30 -10.09
CA GLU A 307 14.29 9.56 -9.75
C GLU A 307 14.49 10.01 -8.30
N TYR A 308 13.60 10.88 -7.81
CA TYR A 308 13.65 11.35 -6.43
C TYR A 308 13.55 10.20 -5.42
N LEU A 309 12.53 9.34 -5.55
CA LEU A 309 12.33 8.20 -4.64
C LEU A 309 13.49 7.20 -4.72
N TYR A 310 13.98 6.94 -5.93
CA TYR A 310 15.14 6.06 -6.13
C TYR A 310 16.39 6.62 -5.44
N ASN A 311 16.73 7.90 -5.68
CA ASN A 311 17.92 8.54 -5.14
C ASN A 311 17.84 8.68 -3.61
N GLU A 312 16.70 9.11 -3.07
CA GLU A 312 16.48 9.23 -1.62
C GLU A 312 16.62 7.86 -0.94
N THR A 313 16.02 6.81 -1.50
CA THR A 313 16.09 5.46 -0.94
C THR A 313 17.53 4.93 -0.97
N LYS A 314 18.21 5.05 -2.12
CA LYS A 314 19.61 4.63 -2.27
C LYS A 314 20.53 5.36 -1.30
N LEU A 315 20.37 6.68 -1.18
CA LEU A 315 21.14 7.51 -0.24
C LEU A 315 20.94 7.05 1.21
N ASN A 316 19.69 6.79 1.60
CA ASN A 316 19.36 6.32 2.95
C ASN A 316 20.00 4.95 3.25
N ILE A 317 19.95 4.00 2.30
CA ILE A 317 20.63 2.71 2.40
C ILE A 317 22.15 2.91 2.55
N THR A 318 22.78 3.69 1.67
CA THR A 318 24.22 3.91 1.70
C THR A 318 24.69 4.62 2.96
N ARG A 319 23.93 5.62 3.43
CA ARG A 319 24.30 6.41 4.61
C ARG A 319 24.19 5.59 5.90
N LYS A 320 23.14 4.78 6.04
CA LYS A 320 22.82 4.09 7.30
C LYS A 320 23.35 2.67 7.38
N LEU A 321 23.54 1.99 6.25
CA LEU A 321 23.83 0.55 6.21
C LEU A 321 25.19 0.19 5.61
N LYS A 322 25.85 1.07 4.85
CA LYS A 322 27.18 0.79 4.29
C LYS A 322 28.21 0.67 5.42
N GLY A 323 28.93 -0.44 5.44
CA GLY A 323 30.09 -0.69 6.30
C GLY A 323 31.38 -0.87 5.49
N HIS A 324 32.42 -1.38 6.14
CA HIS A 324 33.77 -1.53 5.56
C HIS A 324 33.96 -2.83 4.74
N CYS A 325 33.13 -3.84 5.00
CA CYS A 325 33.18 -5.17 4.38
C CYS A 325 31.90 -5.52 3.60
N GLY A 326 30.87 -4.69 3.68
CA GLY A 326 29.57 -4.90 3.03
C GLY A 326 28.53 -3.92 3.54
N PHE A 327 27.25 -4.29 3.42
CA PHE A 327 26.14 -3.54 4.02
C PHE A 327 25.52 -4.35 5.15
N LYS A 328 25.10 -3.69 6.23
CA LYS A 328 24.18 -4.26 7.22
C LYS A 328 22.83 -4.53 6.54
N ARG A 329 22.10 -5.57 6.95
CA ARG A 329 20.74 -5.79 6.42
C ARG A 329 19.80 -4.68 6.88
N PHE A 330 19.77 -4.40 8.18
CA PHE A 330 19.10 -3.27 8.81
C PHE A 330 19.74 -2.98 10.17
N GLY A 331 19.49 -1.82 10.76
CA GLY A 331 20.05 -1.46 12.08
C GLY A 331 19.52 -2.36 13.21
N ARG A 332 20.40 -2.68 14.17
CA ARG A 332 20.15 -3.62 15.29
C ARG A 332 19.76 -5.05 14.85
N ASP A 333 20.25 -5.48 13.71
CA ASP A 333 20.09 -6.86 13.24
C ASP A 333 21.06 -7.81 13.95
N GLY A 334 20.52 -8.70 14.77
CA GLY A 334 21.29 -9.70 15.50
C GLY A 334 21.72 -10.90 14.68
N TYR A 335 21.19 -11.08 13.48
CA TYR A 335 21.40 -12.32 12.74
C TYR A 335 22.88 -12.59 12.47
N LYS A 336 23.32 -13.79 12.89
CA LYS A 336 24.68 -14.29 12.76
C LYS A 336 25.75 -13.49 13.51
N THR A 337 25.36 -12.56 14.37
CA THR A 337 26.29 -11.96 15.34
C THR A 337 26.72 -13.02 16.35
N VAL A 338 27.92 -12.88 16.91
CA VAL A 338 28.47 -13.85 17.89
C VAL A 338 27.71 -13.89 19.22
N VAL A 339 26.93 -12.84 19.51
CA VAL A 339 26.11 -12.73 20.72
C VAL A 339 24.67 -13.23 20.50
N GLU A 340 24.27 -13.55 19.26
CA GLU A 340 22.95 -14.10 18.99
C GLU A 340 22.83 -15.51 19.57
N ASP A 341 21.81 -15.74 20.39
CA ASP A 341 21.50 -17.08 20.88
C ASP A 341 20.90 -17.93 19.76
N THR A 342 21.71 -18.83 19.21
CA THR A 342 21.36 -19.72 18.11
C THR A 342 20.42 -20.87 18.51
N GLN A 343 20.20 -21.11 19.80
CA GLN A 343 19.32 -22.20 20.28
C GLN A 343 17.84 -21.82 20.25
N ARG A 344 17.52 -20.54 20.01
CA ARG A 344 16.16 -20.02 20.06
C ARG A 344 15.86 -19.19 18.83
N ARG A 345 14.60 -19.29 18.40
CA ARG A 345 14.16 -18.66 17.16
C ARG A 345 13.89 -17.16 17.29
N PHE A 346 13.28 -16.75 18.39
CA PHE A 346 12.80 -15.38 18.59
C PHE A 346 13.72 -14.59 19.51
N TYR A 347 13.77 -13.26 19.43
CA TYR A 347 14.51 -12.46 20.40
C TYR A 347 13.76 -12.24 21.73
N LYS A 348 14.49 -12.01 22.83
CA LYS A 348 13.93 -11.54 24.10
C LYS A 348 13.67 -10.04 23.99
N SER A 349 12.74 -9.56 24.81
CA SER A 349 12.46 -8.12 24.89
C SER A 349 13.72 -7.35 25.28
N GLY A 350 14.11 -6.38 24.44
CA GLY A 350 15.28 -5.50 24.65
C GLY A 350 16.61 -6.03 24.12
N GLU A 351 16.70 -7.30 23.71
CA GLU A 351 17.95 -7.92 23.24
C GLU A 351 18.50 -7.28 21.96
N ILE A 352 17.64 -6.68 21.13
CA ILE A 352 18.09 -5.98 19.92
C ILE A 352 19.10 -4.85 20.20
N LYS A 353 19.13 -4.31 21.42
CA LYS A 353 20.11 -3.31 21.84
C LYS A 353 21.52 -3.92 21.92
N ASP A 354 21.63 -5.20 22.25
CA ASP A 354 22.92 -5.88 22.34
C ASP A 354 23.56 -6.02 20.95
N PHE A 355 22.78 -6.00 19.88
CA PHE A 355 23.26 -6.06 18.50
C PHE A 355 23.64 -4.70 17.92
N ASP A 356 23.31 -3.60 18.60
CA ASP A 356 23.58 -2.25 18.13
C ASP A 356 25.08 -2.05 17.89
N LYS A 357 25.42 -1.49 16.72
CA LYS A 357 26.79 -1.24 16.22
C LYS A 357 27.64 -2.47 15.86
N ILE A 358 27.23 -3.68 16.21
CA ILE A 358 27.99 -4.93 15.93
C ILE A 358 27.35 -5.79 14.84
N GLU A 359 26.41 -5.25 14.09
CA GLU A 359 25.66 -5.98 13.06
C GLU A 359 26.59 -6.54 11.97
N CYS A 360 26.24 -7.70 11.44
CA CYS A 360 26.99 -8.33 10.36
C CYS A 360 26.91 -7.53 9.05
N GLU A 361 28.01 -7.50 8.31
CA GLU A 361 28.12 -6.80 7.03
C GLU A 361 28.13 -7.80 5.86
N TRP A 362 27.31 -7.55 4.84
CA TRP A 362 27.06 -8.47 3.74
C TRP A 362 27.67 -7.93 2.43
N PRO A 363 28.72 -8.57 1.86
CA PRO A 363 29.37 -8.11 0.64
C PRO A 363 28.48 -8.25 -0.60
N LEU A 364 27.39 -9.02 -0.52
CA LEU A 364 26.36 -9.14 -1.55
C LEU A 364 25.86 -7.78 -2.05
N PHE A 365 25.72 -6.79 -1.17
CA PHE A 365 25.20 -5.48 -1.54
C PHE A 365 26.23 -4.61 -2.27
N TYR A 366 27.53 -4.89 -2.15
CA TYR A 366 28.52 -4.32 -3.07
C TYR A 366 28.28 -4.81 -4.49
N ILE A 367 27.95 -6.10 -4.67
CA ILE A 367 27.63 -6.68 -5.98
C ILE A 367 26.38 -6.03 -6.57
N PHE A 368 25.33 -5.82 -5.77
CA PHE A 368 24.16 -5.08 -6.22
C PHE A 368 24.48 -3.64 -6.63
N MET A 369 25.37 -2.94 -5.91
CA MET A 369 25.83 -1.60 -6.29
C MET A 369 26.65 -1.60 -7.58
N ILE A 370 27.44 -2.64 -7.85
CA ILE A 370 28.14 -2.80 -9.14
C ILE A 370 27.13 -2.93 -10.27
N ILE A 371 26.16 -3.85 -10.14
CA ILE A 371 25.13 -4.08 -11.17
C ILE A 371 24.28 -2.82 -11.37
N ASP A 372 23.89 -2.14 -10.30
CA ASP A 372 23.20 -0.86 -10.34
C ASP A 372 24.00 0.19 -11.12
N GLY A 373 25.32 0.27 -10.88
CA GLY A 373 26.22 1.17 -11.59
C GLY A 373 26.30 0.86 -13.09
N VAL A 374 26.30 -0.42 -13.47
CA VAL A 374 26.24 -0.85 -14.88
C VAL A 374 24.93 -0.41 -15.53
N PHE A 375 23.78 -0.69 -14.91
CA PHE A 375 22.46 -0.28 -15.47
C PHE A 375 22.31 1.25 -15.56
N LYS A 376 22.90 2.00 -14.63
CA LYS A 376 22.86 3.47 -14.61
C LYS A 376 24.00 4.13 -15.40
N SER A 377 24.89 3.34 -16.01
CA SER A 377 26.08 3.85 -16.71
C SER A 377 26.95 4.77 -15.85
N LEU A 378 27.21 4.36 -14.60
CA LEU A 378 28.02 5.08 -13.62
C LEU A 378 29.37 4.37 -13.40
N PRO A 379 30.40 4.62 -14.23
CA PRO A 379 31.68 3.90 -14.14
C PRO A 379 32.41 4.12 -12.81
N GLU A 380 32.33 5.32 -12.23
CA GLU A 380 32.95 5.64 -10.94
C GLU A 380 32.37 4.78 -9.80
N GLN A 381 31.05 4.59 -9.77
CA GLN A 381 30.39 3.69 -8.82
C GLN A 381 30.83 2.24 -9.02
N VAL A 382 30.88 1.79 -10.29
CA VAL A 382 31.34 0.43 -10.61
C VAL A 382 32.75 0.20 -10.08
N GLU A 383 33.67 1.13 -10.35
CA GLU A 383 35.05 1.05 -9.89
C GLU A 383 35.17 1.06 -8.36
N GLU A 384 34.46 1.97 -7.68
CA GLU A 384 34.45 2.07 -6.22
C GLU A 384 34.06 0.73 -5.59
N TYR A 385 32.91 0.17 -5.98
CA TYR A 385 32.40 -1.05 -5.37
C TYR A 385 33.15 -2.31 -5.83
N GLN A 386 33.74 -2.32 -7.03
CA GLN A 386 34.66 -3.38 -7.45
C GLN A 386 35.92 -3.39 -6.57
N ASN A 387 36.49 -2.23 -6.26
CA ASN A 387 37.66 -2.12 -5.39
C ASN A 387 37.34 -2.56 -3.96
N LEU A 388 36.19 -2.13 -3.41
CA LEU A 388 35.72 -2.57 -2.09
C LEU A 388 35.48 -4.09 -2.05
N LEU A 389 34.83 -4.65 -3.08
CA LEU A 389 34.57 -6.08 -3.17
C LEU A 389 35.86 -6.89 -3.34
N LYS A 390 36.82 -6.43 -4.15
CA LYS A 390 38.10 -7.09 -4.42
C LYS A 390 38.86 -7.40 -3.13
N ALA A 391 38.81 -6.50 -2.14
CA ALA A 391 39.40 -6.70 -0.82
C ALA A 391 38.72 -7.79 0.03
N ARG A 392 37.55 -8.28 -0.40
CA ARG A 392 36.72 -9.32 0.25
C ARG A 392 36.68 -10.63 -0.51
N ILE A 393 37.37 -10.73 -1.64
CA ILE A 393 37.44 -11.96 -2.45
C ILE A 393 38.58 -12.83 -1.94
N HIS A 394 38.28 -14.10 -1.71
CA HIS A 394 39.28 -15.14 -1.46
C HIS A 394 39.31 -16.12 -2.62
N LYS A 395 40.33 -16.98 -2.71
CA LYS A 395 40.40 -18.04 -3.73
C LYS A 395 40.16 -19.40 -3.09
N ASP A 396 39.37 -20.25 -3.73
CA ASP A 396 39.22 -21.64 -3.32
C ASP A 396 40.40 -22.52 -3.79
N ALA A 397 40.32 -23.82 -3.50
CA ALA A 397 41.35 -24.80 -3.88
C ALA A 397 41.54 -24.93 -5.41
N SER A 398 40.55 -24.55 -6.22
CA SER A 398 40.64 -24.51 -7.69
C SER A 398 41.17 -23.16 -8.19
N GLY A 399 41.46 -22.22 -7.30
CA GLY A 399 41.87 -20.86 -7.62
C GLY A 399 40.72 -19.92 -8.01
N ASP A 400 39.47 -20.37 -7.89
CA ASP A 400 38.28 -19.61 -8.25
C ASP A 400 37.95 -18.58 -7.16
N PRO A 401 37.45 -17.38 -7.54
CA PRO A 401 37.04 -16.37 -6.58
C PRO A 401 35.85 -16.86 -5.74
N VAL A 402 35.89 -16.58 -4.44
CA VAL A 402 34.82 -16.85 -3.49
C VAL A 402 34.49 -15.59 -2.72
N ILE A 403 33.19 -15.30 -2.66
CA ILE A 403 32.63 -14.19 -1.88
C ILE A 403 32.00 -14.76 -0.59
N PRO A 404 32.51 -14.43 0.61
CA PRO A 404 31.91 -14.88 1.86
C PRO A 404 30.47 -14.46 2.04
N MET A 405 29.69 -15.20 2.84
CA MET A 405 28.28 -14.90 3.12
C MET A 405 28.13 -13.53 3.79
N TYR A 406 28.87 -13.31 4.88
CA TYR A 406 28.90 -12.07 5.67
C TYR A 406 30.24 -11.92 6.40
N TYR A 407 30.46 -10.74 6.99
CA TYR A 407 31.56 -10.42 7.90
C TYR A 407 30.99 -10.04 9.28
N TYR A 408 31.61 -10.54 10.35
CA TYR A 408 31.14 -10.33 11.72
C TYR A 408 32.25 -9.83 12.65
N VAL A 409 31.85 -9.23 13.78
CA VAL A 409 32.75 -8.78 14.85
C VAL A 409 33.09 -9.96 15.75
N PRO A 410 34.37 -10.33 15.93
CA PRO A 410 34.76 -11.42 16.85
C PRO A 410 34.41 -11.11 18.30
N GLU A 411 34.12 -12.15 19.09
CA GLU A 411 33.69 -12.02 20.48
C GLU A 411 34.62 -11.16 21.34
N LYS A 412 35.94 -11.36 21.22
CA LYS A 412 36.98 -10.59 21.92
C LYS A 412 36.98 -9.07 21.62
N ASN A 413 36.34 -8.65 20.53
CA ASN A 413 36.39 -7.29 19.99
C ASN A 413 35.05 -6.54 20.13
N ILE A 414 33.99 -7.18 20.67
CA ILE A 414 32.65 -6.59 20.77
C ILE A 414 32.67 -5.26 21.54
N GLU A 415 33.31 -5.23 22.70
CA GLU A 415 33.27 -4.05 23.57
C GLU A 415 34.02 -2.86 22.95
N SER A 416 35.14 -3.11 22.27
CA SER A 416 35.87 -2.07 21.53
C SER A 416 35.02 -1.51 20.38
N GLU A 417 34.34 -2.37 19.62
CA GLU A 417 33.46 -1.95 18.52
C GLU A 417 32.25 -1.13 19.01
N ARG A 418 31.68 -1.47 20.16
CA ARG A 418 30.55 -0.72 20.74
C ARG A 418 30.94 0.69 21.18
N GLN A 419 32.13 0.82 21.77
CA GLN A 419 32.68 2.10 22.24
C GLN A 419 33.06 3.00 21.06
N ASP A 420 33.76 2.45 20.06
CA ASP A 420 34.21 3.16 18.86
C ASP A 420 33.84 2.35 17.59
N PRO A 421 32.66 2.59 16.98
CA PRO A 421 32.21 1.85 15.82
C PRO A 421 33.17 1.93 14.64
N GLY A 422 33.51 0.78 14.05
CA GLY A 422 34.50 0.68 12.97
C GLY A 422 35.95 0.54 13.45
N SER A 423 36.21 0.53 14.76
CA SER A 423 37.56 0.35 15.33
C SER A 423 38.12 -1.06 15.13
N THR A 424 37.29 -2.07 14.89
CA THR A 424 37.71 -3.47 14.84
C THR A 424 37.61 -4.10 13.46
N TYR A 425 38.58 -4.97 13.14
CA TYR A 425 38.54 -5.75 11.91
C TYR A 425 37.49 -6.87 12.00
N ARG A 426 36.64 -6.98 10.98
CA ARG A 426 35.62 -8.02 10.87
C ARG A 426 36.15 -9.25 10.14
N VAL A 427 35.72 -10.42 10.58
CA VAL A 427 36.20 -11.72 10.07
C VAL A 427 35.13 -12.32 9.16
N PRO A 428 35.51 -12.94 8.02
CA PRO A 428 34.54 -13.59 7.14
C PRO A 428 33.82 -14.75 7.83
N SER A 429 32.57 -14.98 7.44
CA SER A 429 31.74 -16.09 7.91
C SER A 429 32.42 -17.44 7.72
N ILE A 430 32.39 -18.31 8.74
CA ILE A 430 32.93 -19.68 8.64
C ILE A 430 32.09 -20.52 7.67
N ILE A 431 30.76 -20.50 7.86
CA ILE A 431 29.80 -21.19 6.97
C ILE A 431 29.59 -20.34 5.72
N GLY A 432 29.73 -20.95 4.54
CA GLY A 432 29.57 -20.27 3.26
C GLY A 432 30.70 -19.30 2.91
N GLY A 433 31.81 -19.31 3.67
CA GLY A 433 32.96 -18.42 3.49
C GLY A 433 34.06 -18.92 2.56
N GLY A 434 33.96 -20.15 2.06
CA GLY A 434 34.99 -20.77 1.21
C GLY A 434 36.28 -21.16 1.92
N LEU A 435 36.41 -20.92 3.23
CA LEU A 435 37.58 -21.27 4.02
C LEU A 435 37.61 -22.77 4.32
N ILE A 436 38.81 -23.37 4.28
CA ILE A 436 39.03 -24.76 4.68
C ILE A 436 38.90 -24.83 6.20
N SER A 437 37.92 -25.58 6.69
CA SER A 437 37.80 -25.89 8.12
C SER A 437 38.89 -26.87 8.51
N SER A 438 39.65 -26.57 9.58
CA SER A 438 40.64 -27.49 10.15
C SER A 438 40.03 -28.76 10.77
N VAL A 439 38.70 -28.87 10.80
CA VAL A 439 37.96 -29.94 11.50
C VAL A 439 37.38 -30.97 10.53
N GLN A 440 37.30 -30.69 9.22
CA GLN A 440 36.87 -31.64 8.20
C GLN A 440 37.73 -31.48 6.94
N GLU A 441 38.52 -32.50 6.63
CA GLU A 441 39.49 -32.51 5.53
C GLU A 441 38.87 -32.36 4.12
N ASP A 442 37.54 -32.42 3.98
CA ASP A 442 36.85 -32.32 2.69
C ASP A 442 35.62 -31.40 2.73
N ALA A 443 35.82 -30.09 2.49
CA ALA A 443 35.02 -29.21 1.62
C ALA A 443 34.93 -27.76 2.16
N SER A 444 35.49 -26.83 1.39
CA SER A 444 35.12 -25.41 1.48
C SER A 444 33.61 -25.24 1.21
N THR A 445 32.90 -24.56 2.09
CA THR A 445 31.46 -24.32 1.94
C THR A 445 31.20 -22.97 1.28
N LEU A 446 30.27 -22.93 0.31
CA LEU A 446 29.95 -21.75 -0.48
C LEU A 446 28.52 -21.29 -0.19
N TYR A 447 28.34 -19.98 -0.01
CA TYR A 447 27.02 -19.38 -0.04
C TYR A 447 26.62 -19.05 -1.48
N LEU A 448 25.60 -19.73 -1.99
CA LEU A 448 25.35 -19.78 -3.43
C LEU A 448 24.78 -18.47 -3.99
N TRP A 449 24.04 -17.69 -3.20
CA TRP A 449 23.53 -16.39 -3.65
C TRP A 449 24.66 -15.42 -4.01
N ASN A 450 25.67 -15.30 -3.15
CA ASN A 450 26.80 -14.39 -3.39
C ASN A 450 27.60 -14.83 -4.62
N GLN A 451 27.82 -16.14 -4.80
CA GLN A 451 28.54 -16.65 -5.98
C GLN A 451 27.76 -16.40 -7.27
N ALA A 452 26.44 -16.66 -7.25
CA ALA A 452 25.57 -16.43 -8.40
C ALA A 452 25.57 -14.95 -8.83
N MET A 453 25.39 -14.03 -7.87
CA MET A 453 25.39 -12.59 -8.16
C MET A 453 26.77 -12.10 -8.60
N PHE A 454 27.84 -12.63 -8.02
CA PHE A 454 29.20 -12.32 -8.44
C PHE A 454 29.42 -12.66 -9.92
N ILE A 455 29.05 -13.88 -10.36
CA ILE A 455 29.16 -14.30 -11.76
C ILE A 455 28.39 -13.34 -12.68
N ILE A 456 27.15 -12.98 -12.34
CA ILE A 456 26.34 -12.03 -13.14
C ILE A 456 27.07 -10.69 -13.25
N SER A 457 27.54 -10.12 -12.13
CA SER A 457 28.25 -8.84 -12.13
C SER A 457 29.52 -8.87 -12.98
N GLN A 458 30.28 -9.97 -12.92
CA GLN A 458 31.52 -10.11 -13.67
C GLN A 458 31.26 -10.19 -15.17
N LEU A 459 30.26 -10.97 -15.60
CA LEU A 459 29.85 -11.05 -17.01
C LEU A 459 29.43 -9.68 -17.56
N LEU A 460 28.72 -8.88 -16.77
CA LEU A 460 28.34 -7.52 -17.13
C LEU A 460 29.55 -6.59 -17.24
N THR A 461 30.40 -6.54 -16.21
CA THR A 461 31.55 -5.62 -16.19
C THR A 461 32.65 -5.98 -17.19
N ALA A 462 32.74 -7.26 -17.57
CA ALA A 462 33.62 -7.72 -18.65
C ALA A 462 33.06 -7.47 -20.05
N GLY A 463 31.83 -6.94 -20.18
CA GLY A 463 31.16 -6.73 -21.47
C GLY A 463 30.74 -8.03 -22.18
N LEU A 464 30.80 -9.18 -21.50
CA LEU A 464 30.43 -10.49 -22.04
C LEU A 464 28.91 -10.68 -22.09
N LEU A 465 28.19 -10.04 -21.16
CA LEU A 465 26.73 -9.99 -21.09
C LEU A 465 26.28 -8.54 -21.18
N HIS A 466 25.27 -8.26 -22.01
CA HIS A 466 24.68 -6.92 -22.07
C HIS A 466 23.45 -6.79 -21.17
N ILE A 467 23.16 -5.60 -20.66
CA ILE A 467 22.00 -5.34 -19.78
C ILE A 467 20.67 -5.75 -20.41
N ASN A 468 20.53 -5.60 -21.74
CA ASN A 468 19.33 -6.00 -22.48
C ASN A 468 19.14 -7.51 -22.57
N GLU A 469 20.18 -8.30 -22.31
CA GLU A 469 20.10 -9.76 -22.34
C GLU A 469 19.81 -10.34 -20.97
N LEU A 470 20.31 -9.66 -19.93
CA LEU A 470 19.95 -9.94 -18.54
C LEU A 470 18.52 -9.45 -18.22
N ASP A 471 18.04 -8.40 -18.89
CA ASP A 471 16.66 -7.93 -18.80
C ASP A 471 16.02 -7.77 -20.19
N PRO A 472 15.64 -8.89 -20.87
CA PRO A 472 15.05 -8.88 -22.22
C PRO A 472 13.79 -8.04 -22.37
N ILE A 473 13.08 -7.81 -21.26
CA ILE A 473 11.82 -7.08 -21.21
C ILE A 473 12.02 -5.60 -20.86
N ARG A 474 13.29 -5.16 -20.74
CA ARG A 474 13.76 -3.79 -20.49
C ARG A 474 13.01 -3.09 -19.36
N ARG A 475 12.78 -3.79 -18.26
CA ARG A 475 12.15 -3.26 -17.05
C ARG A 475 12.96 -2.17 -16.36
N TYR A 476 14.27 -2.12 -16.58
CA TYR A 476 15.11 -1.00 -16.17
C TYR A 476 14.66 0.34 -16.79
N LEU A 477 13.87 0.31 -17.89
CA LEU A 477 13.22 1.47 -18.47
C LEU A 477 11.82 1.70 -17.90
N PRO A 478 11.38 2.97 -17.80
CA PRO A 478 9.98 3.30 -17.57
C PRO A 478 9.07 2.64 -18.60
N SER A 479 7.84 2.28 -18.22
CA SER A 479 6.93 1.50 -19.08
C SER A 479 6.67 2.11 -20.46
N TYR A 480 6.72 3.44 -20.62
CA TYR A 480 6.56 4.12 -21.91
C TYR A 480 7.76 4.00 -22.86
N ASN A 481 8.95 3.67 -22.32
CA ASN A 481 10.17 3.47 -23.10
C ASN A 481 10.46 1.99 -23.38
N ARG A 482 9.61 1.07 -22.91
CA ARG A 482 9.80 -0.37 -23.12
C ARG A 482 9.41 -0.78 -24.54
N PRO A 483 10.05 -1.82 -25.11
CA PRO A 483 9.66 -2.37 -26.40
C PRO A 483 8.20 -2.79 -26.42
N ARG A 484 7.47 -2.45 -27.48
CA ARG A 484 6.10 -2.93 -27.66
C ARG A 484 6.11 -4.40 -28.01
N ARG A 485 5.56 -5.24 -27.14
CA ARG A 485 5.25 -6.64 -27.50
C ARG A 485 4.16 -6.63 -28.57
N ALA A 486 4.40 -7.29 -29.69
CA ALA A 486 3.38 -7.50 -30.72
C ALA A 486 2.27 -8.37 -30.12
N GLY A 487 1.08 -7.80 -29.88
CA GLY A 487 -0.01 -8.51 -29.25
C GLY A 487 -1.27 -7.65 -29.10
N ARG A 488 -2.41 -8.31 -28.96
CA ARG A 488 -3.74 -7.68 -28.78
C ARG A 488 -4.14 -7.48 -27.32
N TYR A 489 -3.28 -7.89 -26.38
CA TYR A 489 -3.52 -7.82 -24.94
C TYR A 489 -3.00 -6.49 -24.38
N SER A 490 -3.60 -6.02 -23.29
CA SER A 490 -3.12 -4.78 -22.69
C SER A 490 -1.72 -4.95 -22.11
N ALA A 491 -0.89 -3.93 -22.28
CA ALA A 491 0.44 -3.85 -21.71
C ALA A 491 0.64 -2.48 -21.06
N PHE A 492 1.47 -2.45 -20.02
CA PHE A 492 1.90 -1.20 -19.41
C PHE A 492 2.81 -0.45 -20.39
N GLN A 493 2.37 0.72 -20.85
CA GLN A 493 3.08 1.55 -21.84
C GLN A 493 3.22 3.01 -21.39
N GLY A 494 3.08 3.25 -20.08
CA GLY A 494 3.12 4.58 -19.47
C GLY A 494 1.97 5.48 -19.90
N THR A 495 1.98 6.73 -19.42
CA THR A 495 0.95 7.72 -19.71
C THR A 495 1.30 8.49 -20.97
N HIS A 496 0.38 8.59 -21.94
CA HIS A 496 0.53 9.61 -22.99
C HIS A 496 0.58 11.00 -22.35
N THR A 497 1.49 11.86 -22.80
CA THR A 497 1.62 13.25 -22.32
C THR A 497 0.35 14.09 -22.56
N ASP A 498 -0.47 13.68 -23.54
CA ASP A 498 -1.80 14.25 -23.82
C ASP A 498 -2.92 13.24 -23.49
N LEU A 499 -2.86 12.60 -22.31
CA LEU A 499 -3.93 11.69 -21.87
C LEU A 499 -5.24 12.47 -21.75
N VAL A 500 -6.29 11.95 -22.39
CA VAL A 500 -7.65 12.46 -22.30
C VAL A 500 -8.55 11.33 -21.84
N VAL A 501 -9.27 11.56 -20.74
CA VAL A 501 -10.28 10.60 -20.27
C VAL A 501 -11.52 10.74 -21.13
N GLN A 502 -11.89 9.65 -21.81
CA GLN A 502 -13.08 9.61 -22.66
C GLN A 502 -14.29 9.29 -21.80
N ILE A 503 -15.39 10.02 -22.02
CA ILE A 503 -16.61 9.88 -21.23
C ILE A 503 -17.78 9.56 -22.15
N VAL A 504 -18.51 8.50 -21.80
CA VAL A 504 -19.73 8.06 -22.47
C VAL A 504 -20.88 8.23 -21.50
N LEU A 505 -21.88 9.02 -21.89
CA LEU A 505 -23.08 9.26 -21.08
C LEU A 505 -24.21 8.33 -21.53
N ILE A 506 -24.64 7.42 -20.67
CA ILE A 506 -25.73 6.48 -20.94
C ILE A 506 -26.96 6.89 -20.13
N ALA A 507 -28.07 7.18 -20.80
CA ALA A 507 -29.36 7.42 -20.16
C ALA A 507 -30.17 6.12 -20.09
N GLU A 508 -30.77 5.80 -18.94
CA GLU A 508 -31.50 4.54 -18.77
C GLU A 508 -32.77 4.43 -19.63
N SER A 509 -33.36 5.56 -20.06
CA SER A 509 -34.59 5.60 -20.86
C SER A 509 -34.51 6.64 -21.99
N MET A 510 -35.31 6.45 -23.04
CA MET A 510 -35.47 7.46 -24.11
C MET A 510 -36.08 8.75 -23.60
N ARG A 511 -36.96 8.66 -22.60
CA ARG A 511 -37.57 9.83 -21.96
C ARG A 511 -36.50 10.69 -21.28
N LEU A 512 -35.62 10.06 -20.51
CA LEU A 512 -34.49 10.74 -19.86
C LEU A 512 -33.54 11.34 -20.90
N GLN A 513 -33.22 10.61 -21.97
CA GLN A 513 -32.39 11.14 -23.06
C GLN A 513 -32.99 12.40 -23.68
N ALA A 514 -34.29 12.38 -24.03
CA ALA A 514 -34.98 13.54 -24.60
C ALA A 514 -34.95 14.74 -23.65
N MET A 515 -35.11 14.51 -22.35
CA MET A 515 -34.98 15.55 -21.33
C MET A 515 -33.56 16.09 -21.20
N MET A 516 -32.53 15.25 -21.18
CA MET A 516 -31.13 15.70 -21.14
C MET A 516 -30.76 16.54 -22.37
N ALA A 517 -31.35 16.23 -23.53
CA ALA A 517 -31.14 16.98 -24.75
C ALA A 517 -31.67 18.43 -24.67
N THR A 518 -32.73 18.71 -23.91
CA THR A 518 -33.23 20.10 -23.71
C THR A 518 -32.22 20.98 -22.95
N TYR A 519 -31.37 20.37 -22.12
CA TYR A 519 -30.25 21.03 -21.45
C TYR A 519 -28.96 21.05 -22.31
N GLY A 520 -29.04 20.61 -23.58
CA GLY A 520 -27.90 20.57 -24.49
C GLY A 520 -26.86 19.49 -24.16
N ILE A 521 -27.26 18.45 -23.41
CA ILE A 521 -26.43 17.32 -23.00
C ILE A 521 -26.82 16.12 -23.87
N GLN A 522 -25.87 15.67 -24.69
CA GLN A 522 -26.06 14.50 -25.56
C GLN A 522 -25.74 13.22 -24.79
N THR A 523 -26.70 12.32 -24.71
CA THR A 523 -26.58 10.98 -24.10
C THR A 523 -27.00 9.92 -25.11
N GLN A 524 -26.65 8.65 -24.85
CA GLN A 524 -27.13 7.50 -25.63
C GLN A 524 -27.95 6.57 -24.74
N THR A 525 -28.91 5.84 -25.31
CA THR A 525 -29.58 4.75 -24.57
C THR A 525 -28.82 3.43 -24.73
N PRO A 526 -29.05 2.43 -23.86
CA PRO A 526 -28.48 1.09 -24.01
C PRO A 526 -28.81 0.43 -25.36
N HIS A 527 -29.90 0.83 -26.01
CA HIS A 527 -30.28 0.31 -27.33
C HIS A 527 -29.47 0.97 -28.47
N GLU A 528 -29.23 2.29 -28.40
CA GLU A 528 -28.46 3.01 -29.43
C GLU A 528 -26.97 2.69 -29.48
N VAL A 529 -26.43 2.07 -28.43
CA VAL A 529 -25.03 1.66 -28.36
C VAL A 529 -24.79 0.24 -28.88
N GLU A 530 -25.85 -0.50 -29.23
CA GLU A 530 -25.73 -1.81 -29.88
C GLU A 530 -24.85 -1.71 -31.15
N PRO A 531 -23.95 -2.69 -31.40
CA PRO A 531 -23.83 -4.00 -30.75
C PRO A 531 -23.01 -4.02 -29.44
N VAL A 532 -22.54 -2.85 -28.95
CA VAL A 532 -21.80 -2.80 -27.68
C VAL A 532 -22.75 -3.00 -26.51
N ARG A 533 -22.44 -3.94 -25.62
CA ARG A 533 -23.25 -4.21 -24.44
C ARG A 533 -22.75 -3.43 -23.23
N ILE A 534 -23.65 -2.68 -22.60
CA ILE A 534 -23.39 -2.03 -21.32
C ILE A 534 -23.65 -3.04 -20.20
N LEU A 535 -22.61 -3.37 -19.44
CA LEU A 535 -22.69 -4.32 -18.34
C LEU A 535 -22.41 -3.66 -17.00
N SER A 536 -23.01 -4.23 -15.96
CA SER A 536 -22.58 -4.02 -14.58
C SER A 536 -21.15 -4.52 -14.38
N SER A 537 -20.39 -3.84 -13.52
CA SER A 537 -19.06 -4.29 -13.08
C SER A 537 -19.11 -5.68 -12.44
N LEU A 538 -20.22 -6.05 -11.80
CA LEU A 538 -20.44 -7.38 -11.20
C LEU A 538 -20.50 -8.49 -12.25
N GLN A 539 -20.96 -8.21 -13.47
CA GLN A 539 -20.96 -9.20 -14.54
C GLN A 539 -19.53 -9.47 -15.03
N LEU A 540 -18.68 -8.44 -15.06
CA LEU A 540 -17.27 -8.59 -15.40
C LEU A 540 -16.52 -9.44 -14.36
N ILE A 541 -16.88 -9.33 -13.07
CA ILE A 541 -16.35 -10.22 -12.02
C ILE A 541 -16.63 -11.69 -12.37
N LYS A 542 -17.86 -12.03 -12.80
CA LYS A 542 -18.22 -13.40 -13.21
C LYS A 542 -17.36 -13.93 -14.37
N VAL A 543 -17.02 -13.06 -15.32
CA VAL A 543 -16.10 -13.41 -16.42
C VAL A 543 -14.72 -13.76 -15.85
N TYR A 544 -14.15 -12.86 -15.04
CA TYR A 544 -12.83 -13.07 -14.45
C TYR A 544 -12.75 -14.23 -13.46
N GLN A 545 -13.85 -14.64 -12.81
CA GLN A 545 -13.88 -15.84 -11.97
C GLN A 545 -13.51 -17.11 -12.77
N LYS A 546 -13.72 -17.12 -14.09
CA LYS A 546 -13.29 -18.23 -14.96
C LYS A 546 -11.78 -18.28 -15.21
N LEU A 547 -11.06 -17.19 -14.94
CA LEU A 547 -9.64 -17.09 -15.21
C LEU A 547 -8.82 -17.89 -14.18
N GLY A 548 -8.02 -18.83 -14.68
CA GLY A 548 -7.15 -19.66 -13.85
C GLY A 548 -7.86 -20.82 -13.12
N ILE A 549 -9.08 -21.19 -13.53
CA ILE A 549 -9.74 -22.40 -13.02
C ILE A 549 -8.94 -23.63 -13.47
N ASN A 550 -8.71 -24.55 -12.53
CA ASN A 550 -8.16 -25.85 -12.85
C ASN A 550 -8.81 -26.96 -12.00
N LYS A 551 -9.56 -27.85 -12.64
CA LYS A 551 -10.25 -28.95 -11.97
C LYS A 551 -9.29 -30.03 -11.44
N LYS A 552 -8.18 -30.31 -12.13
CA LYS A 552 -7.21 -31.34 -11.72
C LYS A 552 -6.45 -30.94 -10.46
N LEU A 553 -6.14 -29.65 -10.33
CA LEU A 553 -5.43 -29.08 -9.18
C LEU A 553 -6.35 -28.63 -8.04
N ASN A 554 -7.68 -28.75 -8.21
CA ASN A 554 -8.70 -28.25 -7.28
C ASN A 554 -8.60 -26.72 -7.01
N ILE A 555 -8.31 -25.94 -8.05
CA ILE A 555 -8.18 -24.48 -7.95
C ILE A 555 -9.36 -23.79 -8.64
N GLN A 556 -10.02 -22.86 -7.95
CA GLN A 556 -11.26 -22.21 -8.41
C GLN A 556 -11.05 -20.92 -9.21
N GLY A 557 -9.81 -20.56 -9.55
CA GLY A 557 -9.50 -19.35 -10.31
C GLY A 557 -9.60 -18.05 -9.48
N ARG A 558 -9.94 -16.93 -10.13
CA ARG A 558 -9.97 -15.62 -9.45
C ARG A 558 -11.11 -15.57 -8.43
N PRO A 559 -10.85 -15.13 -7.17
CA PRO A 559 -11.93 -14.87 -6.22
C PRO A 559 -12.85 -13.75 -6.73
N ALA A 560 -14.06 -13.65 -6.18
CA ALA A 560 -15.07 -12.63 -6.53
C ALA A 560 -14.70 -11.21 -6.08
N ARG A 561 -13.52 -10.72 -6.49
CA ARG A 561 -12.96 -9.42 -6.12
C ARG A 561 -13.54 -8.33 -7.04
N PRO A 562 -13.92 -7.16 -6.50
CA PRO A 562 -14.42 -6.06 -7.31
C PRO A 562 -13.39 -5.58 -8.34
N ILE A 563 -13.88 -5.12 -9.48
CA ILE A 563 -13.06 -4.44 -10.50
C ILE A 563 -13.12 -2.94 -10.22
N GLY A 564 -11.97 -2.29 -10.11
CA GLY A 564 -11.90 -0.87 -9.80
C GLY A 564 -12.08 0.02 -11.03
N SER A 565 -11.81 1.30 -10.84
CA SER A 565 -12.05 2.33 -11.84
C SER A 565 -11.11 2.23 -13.04
N LEU A 566 -9.88 1.75 -12.86
CA LEU A 566 -8.99 1.50 -13.99
C LEU A 566 -9.49 0.31 -14.80
N GLY A 567 -9.93 -0.76 -14.15
CA GLY A 567 -10.52 -1.92 -14.83
C GLY A 567 -11.84 -1.57 -15.55
N THR A 568 -12.75 -0.83 -14.93
CA THR A 568 -14.03 -0.45 -15.54
C THR A 568 -13.91 0.61 -16.65
N SER A 569 -12.77 1.31 -16.72
CA SER A 569 -12.47 2.28 -17.79
C SER A 569 -11.90 1.66 -19.08
N LYS A 570 -11.96 0.33 -19.21
CA LYS A 570 -11.57 -0.40 -20.44
C LYS A 570 -12.80 -0.79 -21.25
N VAL A 571 -12.60 -0.95 -22.56
CA VAL A 571 -13.52 -1.68 -23.42
C VAL A 571 -13.07 -3.15 -23.46
N TYR A 572 -13.99 -4.08 -23.28
CA TYR A 572 -13.68 -5.51 -23.25
C TYR A 572 -14.18 -6.22 -24.50
N ARG A 573 -13.45 -7.25 -24.93
CA ARG A 573 -13.90 -8.25 -25.89
C ARG A 573 -14.09 -9.58 -25.16
N VAL A 574 -15.34 -10.03 -25.06
CA VAL A 574 -15.74 -11.25 -24.33
C VAL A 574 -16.60 -12.10 -25.24
N CYS A 575 -16.18 -13.32 -25.57
CA CYS A 575 -16.89 -14.22 -26.48
C CYS A 575 -17.34 -13.53 -27.79
N GLY A 576 -16.48 -12.71 -28.39
CA GLY A 576 -16.77 -11.93 -29.61
C GLY A 576 -17.59 -10.65 -29.39
N MET A 577 -18.22 -10.48 -28.23
CA MET A 577 -19.00 -9.28 -27.89
C MET A 577 -18.10 -8.14 -27.45
N THR A 578 -18.44 -6.91 -27.85
CA THR A 578 -17.85 -5.70 -27.26
C THR A 578 -18.65 -5.32 -26.02
N VAL A 579 -17.95 -5.12 -24.91
CA VAL A 579 -18.53 -4.81 -23.61
C VAL A 579 -17.92 -3.53 -23.07
N LEU A 580 -18.76 -2.66 -22.52
CA LEU A 580 -18.34 -1.53 -21.69
C LEU A 580 -19.00 -1.64 -20.32
N CYS A 581 -18.23 -1.44 -19.26
CA CYS A 581 -18.75 -1.50 -17.90
C CYS A 581 -18.91 -0.10 -17.32
N TYR A 582 -19.94 0.12 -16.51
CA TYR A 582 -20.03 1.31 -15.68
C TYR A 582 -19.39 1.07 -14.30
N PRO A 583 -18.77 2.09 -13.68
CA PRO A 583 -18.09 1.95 -12.38
C PRO A 583 -19.01 1.59 -11.21
N LEU A 584 -18.42 1.08 -10.13
CA LEU A 584 -19.11 0.67 -8.90
C LEU A 584 -19.98 1.78 -8.26
N ILE A 585 -19.62 3.05 -8.41
CA ILE A 585 -20.40 4.18 -7.88
C ILE A 585 -21.81 4.31 -8.48
N PHE A 586 -22.05 3.67 -9.64
CA PHE A 586 -23.37 3.63 -10.29
C PHE A 586 -24.10 2.29 -10.08
N GLU A 587 -23.49 1.37 -9.33
CA GLU A 587 -24.16 0.14 -8.94
C GLU A 587 -25.17 0.37 -7.83
N VAL A 588 -26.20 -0.48 -7.83
CA VAL A 588 -27.16 -0.52 -6.72
C VAL A 588 -26.48 -1.21 -5.53
N SER A 589 -25.67 -0.45 -4.79
CA SER A 589 -25.03 -0.93 -3.56
C SER A 589 -26.07 -1.13 -2.45
N GLN A 590 -25.78 -2.05 -1.54
CA GLN A 590 -26.55 -2.19 -0.30
C GLN A 590 -26.37 -0.98 0.62
N PHE A 591 -25.23 -0.27 0.52
CA PHE A 591 -24.93 0.91 1.30
C PHE A 591 -25.42 2.21 0.60
N TYR A 592 -25.90 3.19 1.37
CA TYR A 592 -26.74 4.29 0.86
C TYR A 592 -26.00 5.53 0.34
N LEU A 593 -24.66 5.58 0.40
CA LEU A 593 -23.86 6.78 0.11
C LEU A 593 -24.21 7.44 -1.23
N TYR A 594 -24.33 6.66 -2.29
CA TYR A 594 -24.56 7.18 -3.65
C TYR A 594 -25.99 7.66 -3.90
N ARG A 595 -26.88 7.58 -2.91
CA ARG A 595 -28.20 8.25 -2.95
C ARG A 595 -28.09 9.75 -2.67
N ASP A 596 -26.95 10.21 -2.14
CA ASP A 596 -26.61 11.62 -2.03
C ASP A 596 -25.93 12.09 -3.32
N MET A 597 -26.61 12.96 -4.06
CA MET A 597 -26.15 13.45 -5.36
C MET A 597 -24.92 14.35 -5.26
N ALA A 598 -24.82 15.18 -4.22
CA ALA A 598 -23.63 16.00 -4.04
C ALA A 598 -22.40 15.13 -3.81
N LEU A 599 -22.55 14.04 -3.03
CA LEU A 599 -21.49 13.06 -2.86
C LEU A 599 -21.18 12.31 -4.16
N LEU A 600 -22.20 11.86 -4.91
CA LEU A 600 -22.00 11.18 -6.19
C LEU A 600 -21.27 12.06 -7.21
N ILE A 601 -21.61 13.34 -7.31
CA ILE A 601 -20.94 14.31 -8.21
C ILE A 601 -19.46 14.41 -7.85
N ASP A 602 -19.13 14.55 -6.56
CA ASP A 602 -17.75 14.66 -6.11
C ASP A 602 -16.95 13.35 -6.31
N ASP A 603 -17.61 12.21 -6.14
CA ASP A 603 -17.04 10.91 -6.42
C ASP A 603 -16.76 10.73 -7.92
N ILE A 604 -17.67 11.16 -8.82
CA ILE A 604 -17.41 11.15 -10.28
C ILE A 604 -16.16 11.98 -10.61
N LYS A 605 -16.03 13.18 -10.05
CA LYS A 605 -14.84 14.04 -10.26
C LYS A 605 -13.57 13.35 -9.78
N THR A 606 -13.61 12.78 -8.58
CA THR A 606 -12.49 12.05 -7.97
C THR A 606 -12.10 10.85 -8.82
N GLU A 607 -13.07 10.10 -9.35
CA GLU A 607 -12.82 8.96 -10.23
C GLU A 607 -12.18 9.35 -11.55
N LEU A 608 -12.67 10.43 -12.20
CA LEU A 608 -12.06 10.95 -13.43
C LEU A 608 -10.62 11.40 -13.18
N GLN A 609 -10.37 12.10 -12.06
CA GLN A 609 -9.02 12.50 -11.67
C GLN A 609 -8.12 11.30 -11.38
N PHE A 610 -8.64 10.29 -10.67
CA PHE A 610 -7.91 9.06 -10.38
C PHE A 610 -7.51 8.32 -11.67
N VAL A 611 -8.47 8.11 -12.57
CA VAL A 611 -8.22 7.47 -13.88
C VAL A 611 -7.21 8.30 -14.68
N GLY A 612 -7.39 9.62 -14.77
CA GLY A 612 -6.46 10.51 -15.48
C GLY A 612 -5.04 10.47 -14.91
N LYS A 613 -4.89 10.39 -13.58
CA LYS A 613 -3.57 10.39 -12.92
C LYS A 613 -2.85 9.04 -13.03
N TYR A 614 -3.58 7.93 -12.89
CA TYR A 614 -3.00 6.59 -12.70
C TYR A 614 -3.13 5.65 -13.92
N TRP A 615 -3.73 6.08 -15.03
CA TRP A 615 -3.75 5.30 -16.26
C TRP A 615 -2.34 5.05 -16.80
N ARG A 616 -1.97 3.79 -17.07
CA ARG A 616 -0.63 3.43 -17.60
C ARG A 616 -0.68 2.41 -18.73
N LEU A 617 -1.84 2.28 -19.38
CA LEU A 617 -2.09 1.30 -20.43
C LEU A 617 -2.10 1.95 -21.80
N SER A 618 -1.85 1.13 -22.82
CA SER A 618 -2.08 1.51 -24.21
C SER A 618 -3.56 1.82 -24.47
N GLY A 619 -3.82 2.89 -25.22
CA GLY A 619 -5.17 3.39 -25.50
C GLY A 619 -5.71 4.31 -24.39
N ARG A 620 -6.78 5.05 -24.72
CA ARG A 620 -7.40 6.02 -23.82
C ARG A 620 -8.39 5.34 -22.87
N PRO A 621 -8.47 5.75 -21.59
CA PRO A 621 -9.50 5.28 -20.68
C PRO A 621 -10.87 5.78 -21.15
N THR A 622 -11.87 4.90 -21.13
CA THR A 622 -13.26 5.19 -21.52
C THR A 622 -14.19 4.91 -20.34
N VAL A 623 -14.65 5.97 -19.69
CA VAL A 623 -15.53 5.92 -18.51
C VAL A 623 -16.99 6.01 -18.94
N CYS A 624 -17.80 5.05 -18.49
CA CYS A 624 -19.25 5.04 -18.70
C CYS A 624 -19.97 5.67 -17.50
N LEU A 625 -20.61 6.82 -17.68
CA LEU A 625 -21.46 7.44 -16.66
C LEU A 625 -22.93 7.08 -16.93
N LEU A 626 -23.56 6.40 -15.98
CA LEU A 626 -24.96 5.99 -16.07
C LEU A 626 -25.86 7.06 -15.43
N ILE A 627 -26.85 7.53 -16.18
CA ILE A 627 -27.83 8.52 -15.73
C ILE A 627 -29.19 7.85 -15.63
N ARG A 628 -29.81 7.99 -14.45
CA ARG A 628 -31.12 7.44 -14.12
C ARG A 628 -32.15 8.54 -13.93
N GLU A 629 -33.42 8.22 -14.10
CA GLU A 629 -34.53 9.16 -13.95
C GLU A 629 -34.67 9.67 -12.51
N GLU A 630 -34.24 8.88 -11.52
CA GLU A 630 -34.19 9.31 -10.13
C GLU A 630 -33.23 10.49 -9.90
N HIS A 631 -32.14 10.58 -10.68
CA HIS A 631 -31.20 11.70 -10.61
C HIS A 631 -31.86 13.04 -10.96
N MET A 632 -32.83 13.02 -11.89
CA MET A 632 -33.57 14.24 -12.26
C MET A 632 -34.54 14.72 -11.19
N ARG A 633 -35.01 13.81 -10.32
CA ARG A 633 -35.94 14.14 -9.23
C ARG A 633 -35.23 14.73 -8.02
N ASP A 634 -33.90 14.73 -8.05
CA ASP A 634 -33.04 15.28 -7.03
C ASP A 634 -33.20 16.80 -6.91
N PRO A 635 -33.40 17.35 -5.70
CA PRO A 635 -33.31 18.79 -5.46
C PRO A 635 -32.01 19.43 -5.98
N GLN A 636 -30.90 18.68 -5.96
CA GLN A 636 -29.56 19.07 -6.39
C GLN A 636 -29.24 18.63 -7.84
N PHE A 637 -30.26 18.39 -8.67
CA PHE A 637 -30.03 18.04 -10.08
C PHE A 637 -29.31 19.14 -10.86
N LYS A 638 -29.45 20.41 -10.44
CA LYS A 638 -28.79 21.55 -11.08
C LYS A 638 -27.26 21.41 -11.00
N GLU A 639 -26.74 20.94 -9.89
CA GLU A 639 -25.32 20.71 -9.65
C GLU A 639 -24.79 19.59 -10.57
N MET A 640 -25.62 18.60 -10.89
CA MET A 640 -25.28 17.57 -11.89
C MET A 640 -25.21 18.16 -13.31
N LEU A 641 -26.10 19.11 -13.66
CA LEU A 641 -26.01 19.85 -14.92
C LEU A 641 -24.74 20.67 -15.01
N ASP A 642 -24.32 21.31 -13.91
CA ASP A 642 -23.05 22.04 -13.84
C ASP A 642 -21.84 21.11 -14.08
N LEU A 643 -21.87 19.89 -13.54
CA LEU A 643 -20.88 18.86 -13.84
C LEU A 643 -20.88 18.54 -15.35
N PHE A 644 -22.03 18.24 -15.96
CA PHE A 644 -22.08 17.93 -17.39
C PHE A 644 -21.61 19.09 -18.28
N ALA A 645 -21.93 20.34 -17.90
CA ALA A 645 -21.43 21.52 -18.58
C ALA A 645 -19.90 21.64 -18.47
N MET A 646 -19.33 21.32 -17.30
CA MET A 646 -17.88 21.24 -17.10
C MET A 646 -17.24 20.20 -18.02
N LEU A 647 -17.78 18.98 -18.03
CA LEU A 647 -17.30 17.89 -18.89
C LEU A 647 -17.36 18.26 -20.38
N LYS A 648 -18.40 19.00 -20.81
CA LYS A 648 -18.56 19.48 -22.19
C LYS A 648 -17.52 20.53 -22.58
N LYS A 649 -17.03 21.34 -21.63
CA LYS A 649 -15.93 22.30 -21.85
C LYS A 649 -14.57 21.61 -22.06
N GLY A 650 -14.46 20.31 -21.79
CA GLY A 650 -13.26 19.51 -22.04
C GLY A 650 -12.33 19.35 -20.82
N TYR A 651 -12.72 19.88 -19.67
CA TYR A 651 -11.98 19.76 -18.41
C TYR A 651 -12.93 19.48 -17.26
N CYS A 652 -12.56 18.54 -16.39
CA CYS A 652 -13.19 18.30 -15.10
C CYS A 652 -12.18 18.63 -14.01
N ASP A 653 -12.34 19.79 -13.38
CA ASP A 653 -11.30 20.40 -12.54
C ASP A 653 -9.95 20.44 -13.28
N ASN A 654 -8.93 19.70 -12.81
CA ASN A 654 -7.60 19.62 -13.45
C ASN A 654 -7.45 18.47 -14.45
N THR A 655 -8.52 17.72 -14.74
CA THR A 655 -8.47 16.52 -15.59
C THR A 655 -8.98 16.83 -16.98
N LYS A 656 -8.18 16.55 -18.02
CA LYS A 656 -8.61 16.69 -19.41
C LYS A 656 -9.57 15.57 -19.79
N VAL A 657 -10.77 15.93 -20.22
CA VAL A 657 -11.86 14.99 -20.51
C VAL A 657 -12.43 15.23 -21.91
N ARG A 658 -13.05 14.20 -22.49
CA ARG A 658 -13.77 14.31 -23.76
C ARG A 658 -15.05 13.47 -23.72
N ILE A 659 -16.20 14.14 -23.76
CA ILE A 659 -17.48 13.47 -24.01
C ILE A 659 -17.59 13.12 -25.50
N GLY A 660 -18.13 11.94 -25.79
CA GLY A 660 -18.48 11.57 -27.16
C GLY A 660 -19.44 10.39 -27.22
N ARG A 661 -19.99 10.13 -28.41
CA ARG A 661 -20.71 8.89 -28.68
C ARG A 661 -19.74 7.71 -28.62
N LEU A 662 -20.17 6.59 -28.04
CA LEU A 662 -19.35 5.40 -27.82
C LEU A 662 -18.70 4.91 -29.12
N GLN A 663 -19.47 4.85 -30.22
CA GLN A 663 -18.99 4.40 -31.53
C GLN A 663 -17.77 5.21 -32.04
N ASN A 664 -17.69 6.49 -31.69
CA ASN A 664 -16.60 7.37 -32.11
C ASN A 664 -15.35 7.24 -31.22
N LEU A 665 -15.52 6.79 -29.98
CA LEU A 665 -14.43 6.71 -29.00
C LEU A 665 -13.68 5.38 -29.07
N ILE A 666 -14.37 4.27 -29.39
CA ILE A 666 -13.85 2.89 -29.38
C ILE A 666 -12.50 2.74 -30.10
N SER A 667 -12.31 3.39 -31.24
CA SER A 667 -11.08 3.26 -32.06
C SER A 667 -9.81 3.74 -31.35
N SER A 668 -9.96 4.57 -30.31
CA SER A 668 -8.87 5.12 -29.50
C SER A 668 -8.90 4.65 -28.04
N SER A 669 -9.90 3.87 -27.66
CA SER A 669 -10.06 3.28 -26.33
C SER A 669 -9.02 2.18 -26.08
N CYS A 670 -8.72 1.92 -24.81
CA CYS A 670 -8.02 0.70 -24.41
C CYS A 670 -8.97 -0.50 -24.53
N ILE A 671 -8.62 -1.45 -25.40
CA ILE A 671 -9.39 -2.69 -25.61
C ILE A 671 -8.64 -3.86 -24.95
N GLU A 672 -9.32 -4.59 -24.08
CA GLU A 672 -8.83 -5.82 -23.46
C GLU A 672 -9.56 -7.04 -24.04
N HIS A 673 -8.79 -8.01 -24.53
CA HIS A 673 -9.33 -9.26 -25.07
C HIS A 673 -9.33 -10.35 -23.99
N LEU A 674 -10.51 -10.80 -23.55
CA LEU A 674 -10.66 -11.87 -22.54
C LEU A 674 -10.84 -13.22 -23.23
N ASP A 675 -9.81 -13.65 -23.95
CA ASP A 675 -9.84 -14.83 -24.82
C ASP A 675 -9.81 -16.17 -24.09
N PHE A 676 -9.58 -16.15 -22.78
CA PHE A 676 -9.63 -17.34 -21.92
C PHE A 676 -11.06 -17.87 -21.75
N VAL A 677 -12.08 -17.08 -22.10
CA VAL A 677 -13.48 -17.53 -22.13
C VAL A 677 -13.82 -17.99 -23.55
N SER A 678 -13.71 -19.29 -23.78
CA SER A 678 -14.16 -19.94 -25.02
C SER A 678 -15.69 -19.95 -25.09
N SER A 679 -16.27 -19.63 -26.26
CA SER A 679 -17.73 -19.65 -26.47
C SER A 679 -18.35 -21.04 -26.39
N MET A 680 -17.53 -22.11 -26.34
CA MET A 680 -18.02 -23.49 -26.43
C MET A 680 -18.27 -24.16 -25.06
N GLU A 681 -17.84 -23.55 -23.94
CA GLU A 681 -17.84 -24.22 -22.62
C GLU A 681 -18.50 -23.42 -21.48
N THR A 682 -19.11 -22.26 -21.74
CA THR A 682 -19.63 -21.43 -20.64
C THR A 682 -21.08 -20.97 -20.83
N ASP A 683 -21.96 -21.46 -19.95
CA ASP A 683 -23.28 -20.87 -19.62
C ASP A 683 -23.11 -19.51 -18.91
N LEU A 684 -22.34 -18.59 -19.51
CA LEU A 684 -22.11 -17.26 -18.96
C LEU A 684 -23.24 -16.33 -19.40
N GLU A 685 -24.33 -16.36 -18.66
CA GLU A 685 -25.41 -15.39 -18.80
C GLU A 685 -24.98 -14.03 -18.25
N LEU A 686 -24.46 -13.19 -19.14
CA LEU A 686 -24.11 -11.81 -18.84
C LEU A 686 -25.35 -10.92 -18.98
N ALA A 687 -25.93 -10.54 -17.84
CA ALA A 687 -27.08 -9.64 -17.80
C ALA A 687 -26.70 -8.23 -18.28
N GLN A 688 -27.26 -7.83 -19.43
CA GLN A 688 -27.10 -6.49 -19.98
C GLN A 688 -27.97 -5.48 -19.22
N PHE A 689 -27.46 -4.27 -19.04
CA PHE A 689 -28.26 -3.14 -18.60
C PHE A 689 -29.28 -2.80 -19.69
N LYS A 690 -30.56 -3.10 -19.43
CA LYS A 690 -31.64 -2.92 -20.41
C LYS A 690 -32.20 -1.51 -20.32
N GLN A 691 -32.57 -0.96 -21.47
CA GLN A 691 -33.30 0.30 -21.54
C GLN A 691 -34.64 0.16 -20.80
N LEU A 692 -34.91 1.08 -19.88
CA LEU A 692 -36.18 1.19 -19.18
C LEU A 692 -37.27 1.56 -20.20
N LYS A 693 -38.33 0.74 -20.24
CA LYS A 693 -39.52 0.96 -21.06
C LYS A 693 -40.64 1.45 -20.16
N HIS A 694 -41.35 2.49 -20.59
CA HIS A 694 -42.55 2.99 -19.91
C HIS A 694 -43.77 2.55 -20.71
N ASP A 695 -44.78 1.99 -20.03
CA ASP A 695 -46.01 1.51 -20.67
C ASP A 695 -46.90 2.65 -21.19
N TYR A 696 -46.65 3.88 -20.73
CA TYR A 696 -47.39 5.08 -21.13
C TYR A 696 -46.46 6.12 -21.78
N ILE A 697 -46.75 6.48 -23.04
CA ILE A 697 -46.00 7.47 -23.85
C ILE A 697 -46.55 8.90 -23.61
N GLY A 698 -47.42 9.08 -22.62
CA GLY A 698 -47.90 10.41 -22.25
C GLY A 698 -46.71 11.31 -21.87
N TYR A 699 -46.62 12.48 -22.49
CA TYR A 699 -45.68 13.56 -22.16
C TYR A 699 -45.97 14.13 -20.76
N GLN A 700 -46.04 13.32 -19.71
CA GLN A 700 -45.80 13.82 -18.36
C GLN A 700 -44.30 14.14 -18.31
N SER A 701 -44.00 15.44 -18.35
CA SER A 701 -42.63 15.90 -18.25
C SER A 701 -42.05 15.35 -16.95
N LEU A 702 -40.80 14.91 -16.96
CA LEU A 702 -40.08 14.57 -15.72
C LEU A 702 -40.05 15.76 -14.74
N THR A 703 -40.25 16.99 -15.23
CA THR A 703 -40.42 18.20 -14.42
C THR A 703 -41.77 18.29 -13.69
N ASP A 704 -42.78 17.57 -14.15
CA ASP A 704 -44.13 17.53 -13.54
C ASP A 704 -44.23 16.46 -12.45
N VAL A 705 -43.20 15.61 -12.34
CA VAL A 705 -43.09 14.61 -11.27
C VAL A 705 -42.67 15.33 -9.99
N ARG A 706 -43.47 15.16 -8.93
CA ARG A 706 -43.28 15.81 -7.62
C ARG A 706 -41.83 15.64 -7.15
N LYS A 707 -41.11 16.75 -6.95
CA LYS A 707 -39.76 16.73 -6.34
C LYS A 707 -39.84 16.00 -5.00
N THR A 708 -38.80 15.26 -4.66
CA THR A 708 -38.69 14.61 -3.35
C THR A 708 -38.83 15.67 -2.25
N ILE A 709 -39.88 15.56 -1.45
CA ILE A 709 -40.10 16.45 -0.30
C ILE A 709 -39.23 15.93 0.85
N LEU A 710 -38.37 16.79 1.39
CA LEU A 710 -37.59 16.46 2.59
C LEU A 710 -38.53 16.40 3.79
N SER A 711 -38.84 15.19 4.27
CA SER A 711 -39.62 14.99 5.48
C SER A 711 -38.74 15.26 6.71
N GLY A 712 -39.06 16.30 7.47
CA GLY A 712 -38.50 16.53 8.81
C GLY A 712 -39.43 15.95 9.86
N GLU A 713 -39.02 14.88 10.53
CA GLU A 713 -39.71 14.34 11.71
C GLU A 713 -39.00 14.82 12.98
N ASN A 714 -39.76 15.05 14.06
CA ASN A 714 -39.16 15.24 15.39
C ASN A 714 -38.76 13.85 15.93
N PRO A 715 -37.46 13.57 16.16
CA PRO A 715 -37.04 12.26 16.64
C PRO A 715 -37.57 12.03 18.06
N ARG A 716 -38.37 10.97 18.24
CA ARG A 716 -38.79 10.43 19.54
C ARG A 716 -37.99 9.17 19.86
N ASP A 717 -37.61 9.01 21.12
CA ASP A 717 -36.93 7.81 21.60
C ASP A 717 -37.95 6.73 21.99
N TYR A 718 -37.79 5.53 21.41
CA TYR A 718 -38.64 4.36 21.67
C TYR A 718 -37.94 3.28 22.50
N SER A 719 -36.76 3.56 23.07
CA SER A 719 -35.97 2.59 23.85
C SER A 719 -36.76 1.93 24.98
N ASN A 720 -37.70 2.65 25.60
CA ASN A 720 -38.57 2.13 26.67
C ASN A 720 -39.48 0.97 26.21
N PHE A 721 -39.77 0.85 24.91
CA PHE A 721 -40.57 -0.25 24.36
C PHE A 721 -39.80 -1.59 24.34
N ALA A 722 -38.51 -1.61 24.71
CA ALA A 722 -37.74 -2.85 24.78
C ALA A 722 -38.34 -3.88 25.77
N THR A 723 -38.98 -3.40 26.85
CA THR A 723 -39.60 -4.24 27.89
C THR A 723 -41.10 -4.45 27.71
N GLU A 724 -41.74 -3.76 26.76
CA GLU A 724 -43.18 -3.80 26.54
C GLU A 724 -43.67 -5.13 25.93
N SER A 725 -44.99 -5.34 25.91
CA SER A 725 -45.56 -6.53 25.25
C SER A 725 -45.41 -6.47 23.72
N LEU A 726 -45.32 -7.63 23.06
CA LEU A 726 -45.24 -7.68 21.58
C LEU A 726 -46.48 -7.06 20.92
N MET A 727 -47.65 -7.15 21.56
CA MET A 727 -48.89 -6.55 21.07
C MET A 727 -48.83 -5.03 21.12
N THR A 728 -48.33 -4.46 22.22
CA THR A 728 -48.13 -3.01 22.38
C THR A 728 -47.19 -2.45 21.32
N ILE A 729 -46.09 -3.16 21.03
CA ILE A 729 -45.15 -2.76 19.99
C ILE A 729 -45.80 -2.82 18.60
N ALA A 730 -46.56 -3.88 18.31
CA ALA A 730 -47.26 -4.02 17.04
C ALA A 730 -48.34 -2.93 16.83
N GLU A 731 -49.05 -2.54 17.89
CA GLU A 731 -49.99 -1.42 17.87
C GLU A 731 -49.29 -0.10 17.60
N GLU A 732 -48.20 0.19 18.31
CA GLU A 732 -47.44 1.42 18.12
C GLU A 732 -46.82 1.49 16.71
N ILE A 733 -46.37 0.38 16.13
CA ILE A 733 -45.88 0.33 14.73
C ILE A 733 -46.98 0.77 13.75
N ARG A 734 -48.23 0.39 13.99
CA ARG A 734 -49.38 0.78 13.14
C ARG A 734 -49.72 2.26 13.30
N ASN A 735 -49.61 2.79 14.51
CA ASN A 735 -49.98 4.16 14.85
C ASN A 735 -48.85 5.17 14.63
N ALA A 736 -47.61 4.73 14.53
CA ALA A 736 -46.47 5.61 14.28
C ALA A 736 -46.56 6.24 12.89
N ASP A 737 -46.59 7.57 12.83
CA ASP A 737 -46.53 8.30 11.55
C ASP A 737 -45.12 8.43 11.00
N GLY A 738 -44.10 8.40 11.88
CA GLY A 738 -42.71 8.65 11.53
C GLY A 738 -41.93 7.41 11.09
N LEU A 739 -41.12 7.55 10.03
CA LEU A 739 -40.20 6.51 9.56
C LEU A 739 -39.20 6.12 10.64
N TYR A 740 -38.62 7.09 11.36
CA TYR A 740 -37.60 6.79 12.37
C TYR A 740 -38.20 6.05 13.58
N ALA A 741 -39.44 6.37 13.95
CA ALA A 741 -40.18 5.64 14.98
C ALA A 741 -40.38 4.17 14.58
N LYS A 742 -40.83 3.91 13.34
CA LYS A 742 -40.96 2.55 12.80
C LYS A 742 -39.63 1.81 12.78
N CYS A 743 -38.54 2.48 12.39
CA CYS A 743 -37.21 1.88 12.38
C CYS A 743 -36.78 1.40 13.77
N GLN A 744 -36.98 2.21 14.81
CA GLN A 744 -36.68 1.85 16.19
C GLN A 744 -37.53 0.67 16.68
N LEU A 745 -38.84 0.71 16.45
CA LEU A 745 -39.77 -0.33 16.88
C LEU A 745 -39.49 -1.68 16.19
N TYR A 746 -39.20 -1.68 14.89
CA TYR A 746 -38.75 -2.89 14.19
C TYR A 746 -37.36 -3.35 14.64
N GLY A 747 -36.48 -2.43 15.03
CA GLY A 747 -35.18 -2.77 15.66
C GLY A 747 -35.35 -3.49 17.00
N ILE A 748 -36.31 -3.06 17.82
CA ILE A 748 -36.67 -3.74 19.07
C ILE A 748 -37.22 -5.14 18.78
N LEU A 749 -38.12 -5.28 17.80
CA LEU A 749 -38.62 -6.59 17.37
C LEU A 749 -37.51 -7.50 16.83
N LEU A 750 -36.60 -6.96 16.03
CA LEU A 750 -35.44 -7.68 15.50
C LEU A 750 -34.58 -8.26 16.63
N LYS A 751 -34.29 -7.44 17.66
CA LYS A 751 -33.49 -7.87 18.82
C LYS A 751 -34.19 -8.93 19.67
N ARG A 752 -35.53 -8.89 19.77
CA ARG A 752 -36.31 -9.81 20.61
C ARG A 752 -36.71 -11.12 19.92
N GLN A 753 -37.06 -11.08 18.64
CA GLN A 753 -37.67 -12.20 17.91
C GLN A 753 -36.84 -12.67 16.71
N GLY A 754 -35.83 -11.90 16.29
CA GLY A 754 -35.00 -12.20 15.13
C GLY A 754 -35.59 -11.72 13.81
N ILE A 755 -34.77 -11.78 12.75
CA ILE A 755 -35.05 -11.16 11.44
C ILE A 755 -36.21 -11.80 10.67
N ASN A 756 -36.52 -13.06 10.98
CA ASN A 756 -37.53 -13.86 10.30
C ASN A 756 -38.91 -13.80 10.97
N TYR A 757 -39.05 -13.10 12.10
CA TYR A 757 -40.35 -12.90 12.74
C TYR A 757 -41.31 -12.18 11.79
N LYS A 758 -42.56 -12.65 11.71
CA LYS A 758 -43.56 -12.09 10.78
C LYS A 758 -44.53 -11.16 11.49
N LEU A 759 -44.75 -10.00 10.91
CA LEU A 759 -45.79 -9.04 11.30
C LEU A 759 -46.51 -8.61 10.02
N ASN A 760 -47.84 -8.78 9.96
CA ASN A 760 -48.64 -8.50 8.76
C ASN A 760 -48.10 -9.21 7.49
N ASP A 761 -47.88 -10.53 7.59
CA ASP A 761 -47.41 -11.43 6.51
C ASP A 761 -46.02 -11.15 5.91
N MET A 762 -45.34 -10.09 6.34
CA MET A 762 -43.95 -9.79 5.99
C MET A 762 -43.03 -10.01 7.19
N THR A 763 -41.80 -10.45 6.90
CA THR A 763 -40.75 -10.59 7.92
C THR A 763 -40.25 -9.22 8.39
N VAL A 764 -39.74 -9.14 9.61
CA VAL A 764 -39.06 -7.93 10.14
C VAL A 764 -37.95 -7.49 9.18
N GLY A 765 -37.19 -8.44 8.61
CA GLY A 765 -36.18 -8.14 7.60
C GLY A 765 -36.74 -7.48 6.33
N GLU A 766 -37.89 -7.92 5.83
CA GLU A 766 -38.56 -7.29 4.68
C GLU A 766 -39.09 -5.90 5.00
N HIS A 767 -39.70 -5.71 6.18
CA HIS A 767 -40.12 -4.38 6.65
C HIS A 767 -38.95 -3.41 6.76
N LEU A 768 -37.82 -3.85 7.35
CA LEU A 768 -36.62 -3.04 7.46
C LEU A 768 -36.03 -2.68 6.09
N ARG A 769 -36.05 -3.60 5.11
CA ARG A 769 -35.61 -3.29 3.72
C ARG A 769 -36.55 -2.30 3.03
N ALA A 770 -37.86 -2.44 3.23
CA ALA A 770 -38.84 -1.49 2.68
C ALA A 770 -38.67 -0.10 3.30
N LEU A 771 -38.52 -0.01 4.63
CA LEU A 771 -38.24 1.23 5.34
C LEU A 771 -36.91 1.85 4.90
N TYR A 772 -35.86 1.04 4.74
CA TYR A 772 -34.57 1.49 4.21
C TYR A 772 -34.72 2.13 2.82
N GLN A 773 -35.43 1.46 1.91
CA GLN A 773 -35.67 1.99 0.56
C GLN A 773 -36.46 3.30 0.60
N GLN A 774 -37.56 3.32 1.36
CA GLN A 774 -38.42 4.50 1.49
C GLN A 774 -37.69 5.69 2.12
N ALA A 775 -36.97 5.47 3.23
CA ALA A 775 -36.19 6.49 3.91
C ALA A 775 -35.07 7.04 3.01
N GLY A 776 -34.44 6.19 2.19
CA GLY A 776 -33.40 6.64 1.26
C GLY A 776 -33.96 7.45 0.10
N THR A 777 -35.16 7.11 -0.41
CA THR A 777 -35.87 7.92 -1.41
C THR A 777 -36.23 9.29 -0.86
N LEU A 778 -36.66 9.36 0.42
CA LEU A 778 -37.01 10.60 1.12
C LEU A 778 -35.81 11.34 1.73
N ARG A 779 -34.62 10.74 1.70
CA ARG A 779 -33.36 11.24 2.27
C ARG A 779 -33.44 11.56 3.76
N TYR A 780 -34.20 10.75 4.49
CA TYR A 780 -34.21 10.85 5.93
C TYR A 780 -33.05 10.02 6.51
N TRP A 781 -31.86 10.63 6.50
CA TRP A 781 -30.58 9.95 6.71
C TRP A 781 -30.49 9.22 8.05
N MET A 782 -31.09 9.76 9.11
CA MET A 782 -31.12 9.10 10.42
C MET A 782 -31.84 7.74 10.35
N ALA A 783 -33.00 7.66 9.68
CA ALA A 783 -33.74 6.41 9.49
C ALA A 783 -33.00 5.45 8.55
N VAL A 784 -32.39 5.97 7.46
CA VAL A 784 -31.58 5.17 6.53
C VAL A 784 -30.41 4.51 7.25
N ARG A 785 -29.67 5.28 8.05
CA ARG A 785 -28.53 4.80 8.85
C ARG A 785 -28.96 3.75 9.86
N TYR A 786 -30.09 3.99 10.55
CA TYR A 786 -30.64 3.05 11.52
C TYR A 786 -30.97 1.70 10.87
N CYS A 787 -31.75 1.68 9.78
CA CYS A 787 -32.06 0.46 9.04
C CYS A 787 -30.80 -0.21 8.48
N SER A 788 -29.88 0.56 7.90
CA SER A 788 -28.64 0.05 7.33
C SER A 788 -27.77 -0.65 8.39
N SER A 789 -27.78 -0.13 9.62
CA SER A 789 -27.09 -0.77 10.74
C SER A 789 -27.77 -2.08 11.15
N LEU A 790 -29.09 -2.09 11.32
CA LEU A 790 -29.84 -3.30 11.69
C LEU A 790 -29.74 -4.43 10.64
N LEU A 791 -29.57 -4.06 9.37
CA LEU A 791 -29.37 -4.98 8.25
C LEU A 791 -27.89 -5.39 8.05
N ASN A 792 -26.99 -4.92 8.91
CA ASN A 792 -25.55 -5.18 8.87
C ASN A 792 -24.85 -4.81 7.54
N HIS A 793 -25.33 -3.76 6.85
CA HIS A 793 -24.76 -3.33 5.57
C HIS A 793 -23.36 -2.72 5.74
N THR A 794 -22.40 -3.18 4.95
CA THR A 794 -21.03 -2.65 4.94
C THR A 794 -20.72 -1.81 3.71
N VAL A 795 -19.82 -0.84 3.88
CA VAL A 795 -19.33 -0.02 2.78
C VAL A 795 -18.47 -0.87 1.84
N ASP A 796 -18.79 -0.80 0.54
CA ASP A 796 -17.98 -1.43 -0.51
C ASP A 796 -16.55 -0.88 -0.49
N SER A 797 -15.56 -1.76 -0.59
CA SER A 797 -14.13 -1.38 -0.65
C SER A 797 -13.58 -0.61 0.57
N ILE A 798 -14.19 -0.72 1.76
CA ILE A 798 -13.67 -0.09 2.99
C ILE A 798 -12.22 -0.51 3.34
N SER A 799 -11.88 -1.76 3.05
CA SER A 799 -10.63 -2.37 3.45
C SER A 799 -9.36 -1.77 2.77
N PRO A 800 -9.34 -1.53 1.44
CA PRO A 800 -8.30 -0.72 0.79
C PRO A 800 -8.03 0.63 1.44
N PHE A 801 -9.06 1.35 1.88
CA PHE A 801 -8.93 2.67 2.50
C PHE A 801 -8.26 2.59 3.87
N ILE A 802 -8.60 1.57 4.68
CA ILE A 802 -7.89 1.28 5.95
C ILE A 802 -6.41 0.99 5.67
N THR A 803 -6.11 0.14 4.68
CA THR A 803 -4.72 -0.13 4.31
C THR A 803 -3.97 1.15 3.92
N GLY A 804 -4.61 2.04 3.14
CA GLY A 804 -4.05 3.34 2.76
C GLY A 804 -3.71 4.25 3.95
N VAL A 805 -4.48 4.17 5.04
CA VAL A 805 -4.16 4.87 6.29
C VAL A 805 -2.94 4.24 6.98
N LEU A 806 -2.92 2.90 7.10
CA LEU A 806 -1.87 2.17 7.81
C LEU A 806 -0.49 2.35 7.19
N VAL A 807 -0.41 2.27 5.86
CA VAL A 807 0.86 2.39 5.12
C VAL A 807 1.43 3.81 5.15
N LYS A 808 0.60 4.83 5.37
CA LYS A 808 1.03 6.21 5.66
C LYS A 808 1.57 6.36 7.10
N GLY A 809 1.73 5.26 7.84
CA GLY A 809 2.27 5.24 9.19
C GLY A 809 1.29 5.75 10.24
N LYS A 810 -0.02 5.72 9.97
CA LYS A 810 -1.07 6.12 10.91
C LYS A 810 -1.88 4.92 11.36
N GLN A 811 -2.44 4.95 12.57
CA GLN A 811 -3.38 3.93 13.04
C GLN A 811 -4.82 4.44 12.96
N ILE A 812 -5.78 3.51 12.94
CA ILE A 812 -7.21 3.83 13.07
C ILE A 812 -7.80 3.08 14.26
N THR A 813 -8.75 3.70 14.96
CA THR A 813 -9.63 2.99 15.90
C THR A 813 -11.09 3.26 15.63
N VAL A 814 -11.91 2.27 15.96
CA VAL A 814 -13.37 2.38 15.92
C VAL A 814 -13.93 1.97 17.28
N GLY A 815 -14.99 2.65 17.72
CA GLY A 815 -15.56 2.48 19.05
C GLY A 815 -16.35 3.70 19.49
N VAL A 816 -17.25 3.51 20.45
CA VAL A 816 -18.05 4.59 21.04
C VAL A 816 -17.26 5.22 22.20
N ILE A 817 -17.26 6.55 22.31
CA ILE A 817 -16.53 7.26 23.38
C ILE A 817 -17.00 6.76 24.76
N GLY A 818 -16.02 6.47 25.63
CA GLY A 818 -16.26 5.91 26.97
C GLY A 818 -16.46 4.40 27.00
N GLN A 819 -16.43 3.72 25.84
CA GLN A 819 -16.45 2.25 25.71
C GLN A 819 -15.10 1.75 25.18
N GLU A 820 -14.97 0.43 25.03
CA GLU A 820 -13.79 -0.19 24.44
C GLU A 820 -13.64 0.20 22.96
N GLU A 821 -12.42 0.54 22.54
CA GLU A 821 -12.08 0.83 21.15
C GLU A 821 -11.30 -0.34 20.54
N THR A 822 -11.66 -0.73 19.33
CA THR A 822 -10.87 -1.70 18.55
C THR A 822 -9.86 -0.95 17.67
N VAL A 823 -8.58 -1.33 17.78
CA VAL A 823 -7.50 -0.79 16.96
C VAL A 823 -7.36 -1.59 15.67
N PHE A 824 -7.33 -0.90 14.54
CA PHE A 824 -6.90 -1.47 13.26
C PHE A 824 -5.43 -1.11 13.08
N ASP A 825 -4.54 -2.04 13.45
CA ASP A 825 -3.08 -1.91 13.35
C ASP A 825 -2.49 -2.71 12.18
N LYS A 826 -3.29 -3.60 11.59
CA LYS A 826 -2.97 -4.37 10.39
C LYS A 826 -4.14 -4.35 9.39
N PRO A 827 -3.89 -4.60 8.10
CA PRO A 827 -4.96 -4.71 7.12
C PRO A 827 -5.94 -5.84 7.46
N MET A 828 -7.24 -5.54 7.53
CA MET A 828 -8.30 -6.50 7.86
C MET A 828 -9.15 -6.86 6.65
N THR A 829 -9.67 -8.07 6.58
CA THR A 829 -10.65 -8.51 5.59
C THR A 829 -11.99 -7.80 5.77
N PRO A 830 -12.83 -7.71 4.73
CA PRO A 830 -14.17 -7.12 4.86
C PRO A 830 -15.04 -7.79 5.94
N ALA A 831 -14.92 -9.11 6.11
CA ALA A 831 -15.66 -9.86 7.12
C ALA A 831 -15.22 -9.51 8.55
N GLU A 832 -13.90 -9.38 8.78
CA GLU A 832 -13.38 -8.95 10.09
C GLU A 832 -13.82 -7.52 10.42
N ILE A 833 -13.80 -6.61 9.44
CA ILE A 833 -14.27 -5.23 9.62
C ILE A 833 -15.77 -5.22 9.95
N GLN A 834 -16.58 -5.98 9.21
CA GLN A 834 -18.01 -6.13 9.50
C GLN A 834 -18.23 -6.61 10.93
N SER A 835 -17.52 -7.66 11.35
CA SER A 835 -17.60 -8.20 12.69
C SER A 835 -17.35 -7.11 13.73
N VAL A 836 -16.26 -6.35 13.61
CA VAL A 836 -15.92 -5.28 14.56
C VAL A 836 -16.97 -4.18 14.60
N MET A 837 -17.47 -3.73 13.44
CA MET A 837 -18.47 -2.65 13.39
C MET A 837 -19.75 -3.02 14.14
N TYR A 838 -20.18 -4.28 14.06
CA TYR A 838 -21.42 -4.74 14.67
C TYR A 838 -21.25 -5.41 16.04
N SER A 839 -20.04 -5.82 16.43
CA SER A 839 -19.75 -6.34 17.78
C SER A 839 -19.32 -5.25 18.77
N THR A 840 -18.54 -4.25 18.31
CA THR A 840 -17.93 -3.24 19.20
C THR A 840 -18.73 -1.94 19.23
N ILE A 841 -19.38 -1.54 18.13
CA ILE A 841 -20.03 -0.22 18.02
C ILE A 841 -21.55 -0.32 18.17
N GLN A 842 -22.20 -1.15 17.35
CA GLN A 842 -23.66 -1.25 17.30
C GLN A 842 -24.34 -1.49 18.66
N PRO A 843 -23.79 -2.32 19.58
CA PRO A 843 -24.42 -2.56 20.89
C PRO A 843 -24.53 -1.32 21.77
N HIS A 844 -23.62 -0.36 21.59
CA HIS A 844 -23.58 0.89 22.35
C HIS A 844 -24.26 2.04 21.59
N ASN A 845 -24.17 2.06 20.26
CA ASN A 845 -24.89 3.02 19.42
C ASN A 845 -25.16 2.45 18.02
N VAL A 846 -26.45 2.24 17.72
CA VAL A 846 -26.92 1.61 16.48
C VAL A 846 -26.47 2.40 15.25
N VAL A 847 -26.60 3.73 15.26
CA VAL A 847 -26.28 4.56 14.09
C VAL A 847 -24.78 4.72 13.88
N GLN A 848 -24.00 4.82 14.96
CA GLN A 848 -22.55 4.98 14.83
C GLN A 848 -21.88 3.80 14.13
N ALA A 849 -22.44 2.59 14.18
CA ALA A 849 -21.88 1.44 13.45
C ALA A 849 -21.77 1.66 11.94
N VAL A 850 -22.68 2.44 11.34
CA VAL A 850 -22.60 2.82 9.91
C VAL A 850 -21.94 4.18 9.71
N LEU A 851 -22.17 5.14 10.61
CA LEU A 851 -21.58 6.49 10.50
C LEU A 851 -20.05 6.45 10.65
N GLN A 852 -19.51 5.59 11.52
CA GLN A 852 -18.07 5.38 11.63
C GLN A 852 -17.48 4.73 10.37
N GLN A 853 -18.25 3.87 9.66
CA GLN A 853 -17.82 3.36 8.35
C GLN A 853 -17.74 4.47 7.30
N GLU A 854 -18.67 5.43 7.28
CA GLU A 854 -18.63 6.61 6.40
C GLU A 854 -17.39 7.46 6.67
N VAL A 855 -17.16 7.85 7.92
CA VAL A 855 -16.01 8.70 8.29
C VAL A 855 -14.70 7.99 8.02
N LEU A 856 -14.62 6.68 8.29
CA LEU A 856 -13.43 5.88 7.98
C LEU A 856 -13.15 5.86 6.46
N LEU A 857 -14.19 5.67 5.63
CA LEU A 857 -14.08 5.76 4.17
C LEU A 857 -13.52 7.12 3.75
N TYR A 858 -14.09 8.21 4.27
CA TYR A 858 -13.65 9.56 3.94
C TYR A 858 -12.23 9.84 4.41
N CYS A 859 -11.85 9.44 5.62
CA CYS A 859 -10.49 9.57 6.12
C CYS A 859 -9.49 8.84 5.22
N GLY A 860 -9.78 7.61 4.82
CA GLY A 860 -8.90 6.85 3.93
C GLY A 860 -8.84 7.40 2.50
N ARG A 861 -9.88 8.07 2.01
CA ARG A 861 -9.82 8.80 0.73
C ARG A 861 -9.02 10.09 0.85
N LEU A 862 -9.31 10.90 1.87
CA LEU A 862 -8.66 12.19 2.12
C LEU A 862 -7.16 12.05 2.41
N ILE A 863 -6.71 11.02 3.13
CA ILE A 863 -5.28 10.83 3.37
C ILE A 863 -4.52 10.49 2.08
N GLY A 864 -5.19 9.87 1.11
CA GLY A 864 -4.63 9.57 -0.20
C GLY A 864 -4.53 10.78 -1.13
N THR A 865 -5.46 11.74 -1.02
CA THR A 865 -5.52 12.92 -1.89
C THR A 865 -4.89 14.16 -1.25
N ASN A 866 -5.07 14.36 0.05
CA ASN A 866 -4.68 15.53 0.83
C ASN A 866 -4.05 15.09 2.17
N PRO A 867 -2.88 14.43 2.15
CA PRO A 867 -2.24 13.90 3.36
C PRO A 867 -1.95 14.97 4.41
N ASP A 868 -1.71 16.22 4.00
CA ASP A 868 -1.43 17.35 4.89
C ASP A 868 -2.55 17.62 5.92
N MET A 869 -3.81 17.28 5.59
CA MET A 869 -4.93 17.41 6.53
C MET A 869 -4.74 16.58 7.81
N PHE A 870 -3.99 15.48 7.71
CA PHE A 870 -3.70 14.57 8.81
C PHE A 870 -2.38 14.88 9.51
N LYS A 871 -1.76 16.03 9.21
CA LYS A 871 -0.48 16.42 9.80
C LYS A 871 -0.55 16.55 11.30
N GLY A 872 0.29 15.79 12.00
CA GLY A 872 0.31 15.71 13.45
C GLY A 872 -0.79 14.84 14.06
N ILE A 873 -1.57 14.11 13.25
CA ILE A 873 -2.49 13.07 13.72
C ILE A 873 -1.84 11.73 13.43
N LEU A 874 -1.47 10.98 14.47
CA LEU A 874 -0.89 9.64 14.32
C LEU A 874 -1.95 8.54 14.36
N LYS A 875 -2.91 8.64 15.28
CA LYS A 875 -3.98 7.67 15.47
C LYS A 875 -5.33 8.33 15.27
N ILE A 876 -6.02 7.96 14.19
CA ILE A 876 -7.34 8.50 13.84
C ILE A 876 -8.40 7.69 14.60
N ARG A 877 -8.87 8.25 15.72
CA ARG A 877 -9.92 7.62 16.53
C ARG A 877 -11.29 8.07 16.03
N ILE A 878 -11.98 7.22 15.27
CA ILE A 878 -13.16 7.62 14.50
C ILE A 878 -14.31 8.11 15.42
N GLY A 879 -14.49 7.52 16.61
CA GLY A 879 -15.43 8.02 17.61
C GLY A 879 -15.14 9.47 18.04
N TRP A 880 -13.86 9.81 18.26
CA TRP A 880 -13.45 11.18 18.63
C TRP A 880 -13.47 12.16 17.45
N VAL A 881 -13.27 11.66 16.22
CA VAL A 881 -13.49 12.46 15.01
C VAL A 881 -14.96 12.85 14.88
N LEU A 882 -15.89 11.94 15.15
CA LEU A 882 -17.32 12.26 15.20
C LEU A 882 -17.66 13.29 16.29
N GLU A 883 -17.01 13.19 17.45
CA GLU A 883 -17.16 14.18 18.52
C GLU A 883 -16.63 15.55 18.11
N ALA A 884 -15.50 15.62 17.41
CA ALA A 884 -14.99 16.86 16.84
C ALA A 884 -15.95 17.47 15.80
N ILE A 885 -16.62 16.63 14.98
CA ILE A 885 -17.67 17.07 14.06
C ILE A 885 -18.88 17.59 14.84
N ARG A 886 -19.33 16.89 15.88
CA ARG A 886 -20.43 17.34 16.74
C ARG A 886 -20.15 18.72 17.34
N LEU A 887 -18.97 18.90 17.91
CA LEU A 887 -18.51 20.18 18.47
C LEU A 887 -18.50 21.28 17.40
N TYR A 888 -17.99 21.00 16.20
CA TYR A 888 -18.01 21.97 15.10
C TYR A 888 -19.44 22.37 14.71
N VAL A 889 -20.35 21.40 14.58
CA VAL A 889 -21.74 21.64 14.23
C VAL A 889 -22.44 22.50 15.30
N GLU A 890 -22.25 22.18 16.57
CA GLU A 890 -22.83 22.96 17.69
C GLU A 890 -22.33 24.40 17.75
N MET A 891 -21.06 24.63 17.37
CA MET A 891 -20.46 25.96 17.42
C MET A 891 -20.84 26.83 16.21
N PHE A 892 -20.97 26.25 15.01
CA PHE A 892 -21.01 27.02 13.76
C PHE A 892 -22.28 26.87 12.94
N VAL A 893 -23.07 25.80 13.12
CA VAL A 893 -24.26 25.56 12.33
C VAL A 893 -25.49 26.15 13.02
N LYS A 894 -26.22 27.01 12.30
CA LYS A 894 -27.50 27.56 12.78
C LYS A 894 -28.56 26.46 12.84
N ASN A 895 -29.25 26.34 13.97
CA ASN A 895 -30.25 25.30 14.23
C ASN A 895 -29.71 23.88 13.96
N PRO A 896 -28.71 23.43 14.74
CA PRO A 896 -28.05 22.16 14.52
C PRO A 896 -29.07 21.02 14.65
N LYS A 897 -28.97 20.05 13.74
CA LYS A 897 -29.72 18.79 13.81
C LYS A 897 -28.82 17.74 14.48
N PRO A 898 -29.38 16.60 14.93
CA PRO A 898 -28.55 15.45 15.32
C PRO A 898 -27.60 15.07 14.17
N ILE A 899 -26.34 14.76 14.49
CA ILE A 899 -25.29 14.44 13.51
C ILE A 899 -25.74 13.33 12.55
N GLU A 900 -26.51 12.37 13.06
CA GLU A 900 -27.06 11.22 12.35
C GLU A 900 -28.02 11.59 11.23
N ASN A 901 -28.51 12.83 11.17
CA ASN A 901 -29.48 13.27 10.18
C ASN A 901 -28.90 14.22 9.11
N TYR A 902 -27.61 14.55 9.17
CA TYR A 902 -26.95 15.25 8.06
C TYR A 902 -26.66 14.31 6.90
N SER A 903 -26.70 14.83 5.68
CA SER A 903 -26.39 14.04 4.49
C SER A 903 -24.95 13.51 4.49
N PRO A 904 -24.67 12.37 3.82
CA PRO A 904 -23.31 11.87 3.63
C PRO A 904 -22.31 12.93 3.14
N TYR A 905 -22.72 13.80 2.20
CA TYR A 905 -21.91 14.91 1.71
C TYR A 905 -21.61 15.93 2.80
N GLU A 906 -22.62 16.37 3.58
CA GLU A 906 -22.42 17.30 4.69
C GLU A 906 -21.48 16.75 5.76
N ILE A 907 -21.62 15.46 6.13
CA ILE A 907 -20.68 14.79 7.06
C ILE A 907 -19.25 14.86 6.53
N ARG A 908 -19.04 14.61 5.24
CA ARG A 908 -17.71 14.73 4.61
C ARG A 908 -17.19 16.17 4.65
N GLN A 909 -18.04 17.18 4.41
CA GLN A 909 -17.63 18.59 4.49
C GLN A 909 -17.25 19.00 5.92
N PHE A 910 -18.01 18.54 6.93
CA PHE A 910 -17.68 18.78 8.34
C PHE A 910 -16.37 18.10 8.74
N LEU A 911 -16.14 16.87 8.27
CA LEU A 911 -14.86 16.19 8.47
C LEU A 911 -13.70 17.00 7.91
N ILE A 912 -13.80 17.51 6.68
CA ILE A 912 -12.77 18.37 6.08
C ILE A 912 -12.54 19.59 6.95
N LYS A 913 -13.59 20.31 7.36
CA LYS A 913 -13.48 21.48 8.25
C LYS A 913 -12.78 21.16 9.57
N VAL A 914 -13.11 20.05 10.21
CA VAL A 914 -12.46 19.60 11.45
C VAL A 914 -10.98 19.27 11.23
N LEU A 915 -10.65 18.56 10.14
CA LEU A 915 -9.27 18.21 9.81
C LEU A 915 -8.43 19.42 9.37
N THR A 916 -9.05 20.50 8.87
CA THR A 916 -8.36 21.73 8.44
C THR A 916 -8.54 22.87 9.45
N VAL A 917 -8.85 22.59 10.72
CA VAL A 917 -9.09 23.63 11.74
C VAL A 917 -7.94 24.66 11.83
N LYS A 918 -6.70 24.24 11.59
CA LYS A 918 -5.53 25.13 11.56
C LYS A 918 -5.60 26.22 10.48
N ASP A 919 -6.29 25.96 9.37
CA ASP A 919 -6.30 26.83 8.20
C ASP A 919 -7.32 27.97 8.32
N TRP A 920 -8.39 27.76 9.09
CA TRP A 920 -9.51 28.72 9.20
C TRP A 920 -9.79 29.21 10.63
N ALA A 921 -9.27 28.57 11.68
CA ALA A 921 -9.56 28.94 13.07
C ALA A 921 -9.26 30.42 13.37
N SER A 922 -8.17 30.96 12.82
CA SER A 922 -7.81 32.38 12.99
C SER A 922 -8.73 33.32 12.20
N SER A 923 -9.13 32.96 10.97
CA SER A 923 -10.01 33.80 10.16
C SER A 923 -11.46 33.82 10.65
N GLU A 924 -11.92 32.73 11.26
CA GLU A 924 -13.28 32.61 11.79
C GLU A 924 -13.36 32.92 13.30
N ASN A 925 -12.30 33.49 13.91
CA ASN A 925 -12.22 33.87 15.34
C ASN A 925 -12.63 32.74 16.31
N LEU A 926 -12.20 31.50 16.05
CA LEU A 926 -12.45 30.36 16.91
C LEU A 926 -11.85 30.61 18.30
N THR A 927 -12.65 30.44 19.36
CA THR A 927 -12.17 30.61 20.73
C THR A 927 -11.06 29.60 21.05
N VAL A 928 -10.14 29.96 21.95
CA VAL A 928 -9.00 29.10 22.33
C VAL A 928 -9.49 27.76 22.88
N ILE A 929 -10.52 27.78 23.73
CA ILE A 929 -11.11 26.55 24.30
C ILE A 929 -11.75 25.67 23.23
N SER A 930 -12.50 26.25 22.28
CA SER A 930 -13.09 25.49 21.18
C SER A 930 -12.01 24.86 20.30
N ARG A 931 -10.91 25.58 20.04
CA ARG A 931 -9.76 25.05 19.31
C ARG A 931 -9.10 23.89 20.05
N ARG A 932 -8.86 24.03 21.36
CA ARG A 932 -8.30 22.96 22.20
C ARG A 932 -9.20 21.73 22.22
N LYS A 933 -10.53 21.90 22.26
CA LYS A 933 -11.48 20.78 22.18
C LYS A 933 -11.41 20.02 20.86
N ILE A 934 -11.43 20.73 19.72
CA ILE A 934 -11.36 20.10 18.39
C ILE A 934 -10.00 19.42 18.19
N GLU A 935 -8.88 20.12 18.41
CA GLU A 935 -7.53 19.58 18.21
C GLU A 935 -7.23 18.45 19.20
N GLY A 936 -7.71 18.57 20.44
CA GLY A 936 -7.64 17.55 21.47
C GLY A 936 -8.38 16.28 21.09
N SER A 937 -9.59 16.38 20.51
CA SER A 937 -10.36 15.23 20.02
C SER A 937 -9.61 14.50 18.90
N LEU A 938 -8.91 15.23 18.03
CA LEU A 938 -8.05 14.66 16.99
C LEU A 938 -6.70 14.15 17.50
N CYS A 939 -6.35 14.42 18.77
CA CYS A 939 -5.01 14.21 19.35
C CYS A 939 -3.91 14.81 18.47
N ARG A 940 -4.12 16.02 17.95
CA ARG A 940 -3.18 16.60 16.99
C ARG A 940 -1.97 17.23 17.68
N VAL A 941 -0.78 16.73 17.36
CA VAL A 941 0.49 17.20 17.93
C VAL A 941 1.29 18.09 16.96
N PRO A 942 2.23 18.94 17.47
CA PRO A 942 3.16 19.68 16.64
C PRO A 942 4.16 18.79 15.87
N ALA A 943 4.82 19.36 14.86
CA ALA A 943 5.90 18.66 14.17
C ALA A 943 7.05 18.35 15.13
N ARG A 944 7.67 17.18 14.98
CA ARG A 944 8.77 16.67 15.84
C ARG A 944 8.37 16.37 17.30
N PHE A 945 7.09 16.41 17.63
CA PHE A 945 6.60 16.18 18.99
C PHE A 945 7.12 14.86 19.60
N TYR A 946 6.97 13.73 18.91
CA TYR A 946 7.43 12.44 19.46
C TYR A 946 8.96 12.42 19.66
N ASN A 947 9.74 12.94 18.70
CA ASN A 947 11.19 13.06 18.86
C ASN A 947 11.57 13.94 20.07
N GLN A 948 10.81 15.00 20.32
CA GLN A 948 10.99 15.85 21.51
C GLN A 948 10.63 15.11 22.80
N VAL A 949 9.55 14.32 22.80
CA VAL A 949 9.18 13.46 23.93
C VAL A 949 10.26 12.41 24.20
N TRP A 950 10.93 11.89 23.17
CA TRP A 950 12.11 11.03 23.34
C TRP A 950 13.23 11.75 24.10
N GLU A 951 13.56 12.99 23.74
CA GLU A 951 14.56 13.78 24.47
C GLU A 951 14.13 14.09 25.90
N VAL A 952 12.83 14.34 26.14
CA VAL A 952 12.33 14.48 27.51
C VAL A 952 12.54 13.17 28.26
N LEU A 953 12.21 12.04 27.64
CA LEU A 953 12.34 10.73 28.28
C LEU A 953 13.80 10.43 28.63
N THR A 954 14.78 10.68 27.76
CA THR A 954 16.22 10.44 28.05
C THR A 954 16.74 11.25 29.24
N ARG A 955 16.09 12.37 29.60
CA ARG A 955 16.43 13.22 30.75
C ARG A 955 15.56 12.97 31.99
N CYS A 956 14.66 11.99 31.92
CA CYS A 956 13.72 11.62 32.98
C CYS A 956 13.92 10.14 33.37
N PRO A 957 14.94 9.80 34.19
CA PRO A 957 15.20 8.42 34.62
C PRO A 957 14.01 7.75 35.32
N GLY A 958 13.14 8.53 35.99
CA GLY A 958 11.91 8.04 36.61
C GLY A 958 10.76 7.75 35.63
N GLY A 959 10.89 8.11 34.35
CA GLY A 959 9.85 8.03 33.34
C GLY A 959 8.91 9.25 33.33
N ILE A 960 7.94 9.23 32.40
CA ILE A 960 6.90 10.26 32.27
C ILE A 960 5.55 9.66 32.70
N CYS A 961 4.74 10.38 33.48
CA CYS A 961 3.46 9.89 33.97
C CYS A 961 2.33 10.91 33.74
N VAL A 962 1.17 10.45 33.28
CA VAL A 962 -0.05 11.26 33.14
C VAL A 962 -1.29 10.38 33.34
N ASN A 963 -2.26 10.86 34.10
CA ASN A 963 -3.48 10.10 34.47
C ASN A 963 -3.22 8.67 34.96
N GLY A 964 -2.13 8.45 35.72
CA GLY A 964 -1.75 7.14 36.25
C GLY A 964 -1.12 6.18 35.22
N GLN A 965 -0.97 6.60 33.96
CA GLN A 965 -0.26 5.85 32.91
C GLN A 965 1.20 6.31 32.85
N LYS A 966 2.12 5.34 32.80
CA LYS A 966 3.56 5.58 32.86
C LYS A 966 4.25 5.21 31.55
N LEU A 967 5.09 6.11 31.05
CA LEU A 967 6.12 5.86 30.04
C LEU A 967 7.44 5.50 30.76
N PRO A 968 7.82 4.21 30.85
CA PRO A 968 9.01 3.82 31.58
C PRO A 968 10.29 4.17 30.79
N HIS A 969 11.25 4.83 31.44
CA HIS A 969 12.54 5.20 30.83
C HIS A 969 13.30 3.98 30.31
N GLN A 970 13.72 3.08 31.21
CA GLN A 970 14.68 2.03 30.89
C GLN A 970 14.12 1.01 29.88
N GLN A 971 12.86 0.62 30.04
CA GLN A 971 12.19 -0.33 29.15
C GLN A 971 11.99 0.24 27.74
N THR A 972 11.63 1.52 27.63
CA THR A 972 11.39 2.15 26.32
C THR A 972 12.70 2.38 25.58
N LEU A 973 13.70 2.98 26.24
CA LEU A 973 14.98 3.30 25.60
C LEU A 973 15.82 2.05 25.27
N SER A 974 15.56 0.90 25.92
CA SER A 974 16.22 -0.36 25.59
C SER A 974 15.58 -1.08 24.41
N THR A 975 14.26 -0.98 24.26
CA THR A 975 13.50 -1.74 23.26
C THR A 975 13.24 -0.96 21.97
N MET A 976 13.28 0.37 22.02
CA MET A 976 12.85 1.24 20.93
C MET A 976 13.96 2.16 20.44
N THR A 977 13.66 2.94 19.40
CA THR A 977 14.52 3.99 18.83
C THR A 977 13.75 5.31 18.72
N ARG A 978 14.48 6.42 18.60
CA ARG A 978 13.90 7.78 18.54
C ARG A 978 12.89 7.96 17.40
N SER A 979 13.13 7.33 16.25
CA SER A 979 12.44 7.60 14.99
C SER A 979 11.46 6.52 14.55
N GLU A 980 11.25 5.46 15.35
CA GLU A 980 10.32 4.39 15.00
C GLU A 980 8.87 4.71 15.37
N LEU A 981 7.95 4.16 14.56
CA LEU A 981 6.51 4.38 14.73
C LEU A 981 5.98 3.78 16.05
N THR A 982 6.55 2.66 16.50
CA THR A 982 6.20 1.98 17.76
C THR A 982 6.36 2.87 18.99
N PHE A 983 7.43 3.66 19.06
CA PHE A 983 7.62 4.63 20.14
C PHE A 983 6.57 5.74 20.09
N ALA A 984 6.32 6.31 18.92
CA ALA A 984 5.30 7.37 18.76
C ALA A 984 3.89 6.87 19.16
N LEU A 985 3.56 5.62 18.82
CA LEU A 985 2.31 4.97 19.22
C LEU A 985 2.21 4.73 20.74
N LEU A 986 3.33 4.47 21.41
CA LEU A 986 3.36 4.34 22.86
C LEU A 986 3.06 5.68 23.55
N VAL A 987 3.63 6.78 23.05
CA VAL A 987 3.34 8.14 23.54
C VAL A 987 1.86 8.50 23.31
N GLU A 988 1.32 8.21 22.12
CA GLU A 988 -0.11 8.37 21.81
C GLU A 988 -1.00 7.59 22.77
N SER A 989 -0.67 6.33 23.05
CA SER A 989 -1.43 5.49 23.99
C SER A 989 -1.61 6.18 25.33
N ILE A 990 -0.56 6.81 25.84
CA ILE A 990 -0.60 7.54 27.11
C ILE A 990 -1.49 8.79 27.02
N LEU A 991 -1.40 9.57 25.93
CA LEU A 991 -2.25 10.74 25.72
C LEU A 991 -3.75 10.38 25.55
N HIS A 992 -4.04 9.19 25.02
CA HIS A 992 -5.41 8.73 24.80
C HIS A 992 -6.20 8.41 26.08
N HIS A 993 -5.50 8.12 27.19
CA HIS A 993 -6.13 7.92 28.50
C HIS A 993 -6.58 9.23 29.16
N ILE A 994 -6.33 10.37 28.51
CA ILE A 994 -6.86 11.66 28.93
C ILE A 994 -8.30 11.80 28.44
N PRO A 995 -9.32 11.88 29.33
CA PRO A 995 -10.73 11.88 28.93
C PRO A 995 -11.18 13.21 28.34
N LEU A 996 -10.63 14.33 28.80
CA LEU A 996 -11.02 15.68 28.35
C LEU A 996 -10.13 16.14 27.18
N PRO A 997 -10.69 16.41 25.99
CA PRO A 997 -9.93 16.88 24.83
C PRO A 997 -9.07 18.11 25.10
N GLU A 998 -9.62 19.12 25.75
CA GLU A 998 -8.92 20.36 26.08
C GLU A 998 -7.74 20.14 27.03
N TYR A 999 -7.88 19.23 28.00
CA TYR A 999 -6.78 18.85 28.90
C TYR A 999 -5.70 18.07 28.16
N ARG A 1000 -6.08 17.19 27.24
CA ARG A 1000 -5.14 16.47 26.36
C ARG A 1000 -4.26 17.45 25.59
N GLN A 1001 -4.85 18.53 25.08
CA GLN A 1001 -4.11 19.57 24.39
C GLN A 1001 -3.16 20.34 25.31
N ILE A 1002 -3.57 20.66 26.55
CA ILE A 1002 -2.70 21.27 27.56
C ILE A 1002 -1.49 20.38 27.88
N VAL A 1003 -1.68 19.07 27.99
CA VAL A 1003 -0.58 18.12 28.23
C VAL A 1003 0.39 18.07 27.05
N VAL A 1004 -0.11 18.12 25.80
CA VAL A 1004 0.73 18.23 24.61
C VAL A 1004 1.53 19.54 24.63
N GLU A 1005 0.90 20.68 24.94
CA GLU A 1005 1.57 21.97 25.09
C GLU A 1005 2.67 21.91 26.18
N LEU A 1006 2.37 21.33 27.34
CA LEU A 1006 3.31 21.14 28.44
C LEU A 1006 4.54 20.32 28.03
N LEU A 1007 4.36 19.17 27.37
CA LEU A 1007 5.48 18.33 26.92
C LEU A 1007 6.39 19.07 25.94
N ASN A 1008 5.84 19.91 25.06
CA ASN A 1008 6.64 20.76 24.17
C ASN A 1008 7.44 21.80 24.97
N ILE A 1009 6.84 22.40 26.00
CA ILE A 1009 7.53 23.38 26.87
C ILE A 1009 8.67 22.70 27.64
N VAL A 1010 8.43 21.51 28.22
CA VAL A 1010 9.47 20.72 28.90
C VAL A 1010 10.62 20.41 27.95
N ALA A 1011 10.31 19.94 26.73
CA ALA A 1011 11.33 19.65 25.73
C ALA A 1011 12.15 20.89 25.37
N ILE A 1012 11.52 22.04 25.16
CA ILE A 1012 12.22 23.31 24.85
C ILE A 1012 13.13 23.73 26.01
N ILE A 1013 12.68 23.61 27.26
CA ILE A 1013 13.48 23.95 28.44
C ILE A 1013 14.70 23.03 28.53
N LEU A 1014 14.53 21.71 28.37
CA LEU A 1014 15.65 20.76 28.41
C LEU A 1014 16.63 20.94 27.24
N LEU A 1015 16.13 21.20 26.03
CA LEU A 1015 16.98 21.44 24.85
C LEU A 1015 17.83 22.70 25.00
N ARG A 1016 17.31 23.75 25.65
CA ARG A 1016 18.06 24.99 25.89
C ARG A 1016 19.03 24.90 27.07
N ASN A 1017 18.85 23.91 27.96
CA ASN A 1017 19.65 23.74 29.17
C ASN A 1017 20.11 22.27 29.28
N PRO A 1018 21.12 21.84 28.48
CA PRO A 1018 21.58 20.45 28.43
C PRO A 1018 22.12 19.90 29.75
N GLU A 1019 22.36 20.72 30.76
CA GLU A 1019 22.79 20.36 32.10
C GLU A 1019 21.63 19.90 33.02
N LEU A 1020 20.39 20.17 32.63
CA LEU A 1020 19.21 19.86 33.42
C LEU A 1020 18.74 18.42 33.23
N SER A 1021 18.39 17.77 34.34
CA SER A 1021 17.79 16.44 34.38
C SER A 1021 16.80 16.32 35.55
N PHE A 1022 15.75 15.53 35.38
CA PHE A 1022 14.79 15.26 36.45
C PHE A 1022 15.31 14.13 37.34
N SER A 1023 15.18 14.24 38.67
CA SER A 1023 15.62 13.18 39.60
C SER A 1023 14.60 12.06 39.77
N GLY A 1024 13.32 12.36 39.57
CA GLY A 1024 12.19 11.45 39.78
C GLY A 1024 11.33 11.27 38.52
N GLU A 1025 10.12 10.76 38.73
CA GLU A 1025 9.10 10.65 37.68
C GLU A 1025 8.54 12.04 37.32
N LEU A 1026 8.44 12.31 36.02
CA LEU A 1026 7.81 13.54 35.51
C LEU A 1026 6.29 13.37 35.49
N ASN A 1027 5.62 13.83 36.56
CA ASN A 1027 4.16 13.79 36.67
C ASN A 1027 3.52 15.01 35.99
N LEU A 1028 2.92 14.80 34.81
CA LEU A 1028 2.32 15.88 34.01
C LEU A 1028 1.05 16.44 34.65
N ASN A 1029 0.26 15.63 35.36
CA ASN A 1029 -0.95 16.13 36.05
C ASN A 1029 -0.58 17.18 37.09
N LYS A 1030 0.40 16.84 37.95
CA LYS A 1030 0.88 17.73 38.99
C LYS A 1030 1.39 19.06 38.43
N LEU A 1031 2.12 19.03 37.31
CA LEU A 1031 2.62 20.26 36.69
C LEU A 1031 1.50 21.14 36.14
N VAL A 1032 0.42 20.56 35.61
CA VAL A 1032 -0.77 21.32 35.19
C VAL A 1032 -1.50 21.90 36.40
N ASP A 1033 -1.65 21.12 37.47
CA ASP A 1033 -2.27 21.59 38.73
C ASP A 1033 -1.47 22.75 39.35
N ASP A 1034 -0.15 22.60 39.46
CA ASP A 1034 0.76 23.65 39.97
C ASP A 1034 0.67 24.94 39.12
N ALA A 1035 0.60 24.79 37.79
CA ALA A 1035 0.42 25.92 36.86
C ALA A 1035 -0.95 26.60 37.06
N PHE A 1036 -2.00 25.81 37.26
CA PHE A 1036 -3.35 26.32 37.50
C PHE A 1036 -3.46 27.06 38.84
N ILE A 1037 -2.86 26.53 39.91
CA ILE A 1037 -2.82 27.19 41.23
C ILE A 1037 -2.13 28.55 41.12
N MET A 1038 -0.99 28.63 40.41
CA MET A 1038 -0.32 29.91 40.16
C MET A 1038 -1.19 30.88 39.34
N TYR A 1039 -1.92 30.37 38.34
CA TYR A 1039 -2.84 31.18 37.55
C TYR A 1039 -3.98 31.74 38.40
N CYS A 1040 -4.62 30.92 39.23
CA CYS A 1040 -5.69 31.35 40.13
C CYS A 1040 -5.21 32.41 41.13
N LYS A 1041 -4.02 32.21 41.71
CA LYS A 1041 -3.40 33.15 42.64
C LYS A 1041 -3.14 34.51 41.99
N ASP A 1042 -2.61 34.54 40.77
CA ASP A 1042 -2.27 35.77 40.07
C ASP A 1042 -3.51 36.51 39.51
N HIS A 1043 -4.65 35.83 39.36
CA HIS A 1043 -5.91 36.39 38.84
C HIS A 1043 -7.01 36.52 39.90
N GLU A 1044 -6.69 36.35 41.19
CA GLU A 1044 -7.61 36.45 42.32
C GLU A 1044 -8.86 35.54 42.19
N LEU A 1045 -8.71 34.38 41.54
CA LEU A 1045 -9.77 33.39 41.40
C LEU A 1045 -9.81 32.48 42.63
N THR A 1046 -11.00 32.09 43.08
CA THR A 1046 -11.15 31.04 44.09
C THR A 1046 -10.58 29.73 43.56
N GLU A 1047 -9.76 29.04 44.36
CA GLU A 1047 -9.29 27.70 44.03
C GLU A 1047 -10.50 26.76 43.92
N THR A 1048 -10.96 26.54 42.69
CA THR A 1048 -12.03 25.60 42.36
C THR A 1048 -11.43 24.43 41.58
N GLN A 1049 -12.17 23.32 41.49
CA GLN A 1049 -11.76 22.21 40.61
C GLN A 1049 -12.00 22.51 39.12
N ASP A 1050 -12.64 23.65 38.79
CA ASP A 1050 -12.94 24.02 37.40
C ASP A 1050 -11.76 24.76 36.76
N MET A 1051 -11.02 24.04 35.92
CA MET A 1051 -9.89 24.57 35.16
C MET A 1051 -10.31 25.29 33.86
N LEU A 1052 -11.61 25.38 33.54
CA LEU A 1052 -12.09 26.00 32.31
C LEU A 1052 -11.58 27.43 32.07
N PRO A 1053 -11.46 28.33 33.08
CA PRO A 1053 -10.90 29.66 32.88
C PRO A 1053 -9.45 29.61 32.38
N PHE A 1054 -8.65 28.69 32.92
CA PHE A 1054 -7.26 28.50 32.51
C PHE A 1054 -7.17 27.88 31.11
N PHE A 1055 -8.01 26.89 30.79
CA PHE A 1055 -8.07 26.32 29.44
C PHE A 1055 -8.63 27.29 28.38
N SER A 1056 -9.33 28.33 28.81
CA SER A 1056 -9.83 29.39 27.94
C SER A 1056 -8.83 30.52 27.72
N ALA A 1057 -7.80 30.63 28.58
CA ALA A 1057 -6.76 31.65 28.47
C ALA A 1057 -5.90 31.46 27.21
N HIS A 1058 -5.38 32.58 26.69
CA HIS A 1058 -4.53 32.60 25.50
C HIS A 1058 -3.26 31.74 25.69
N TYR A 1059 -2.77 31.12 24.61
CA TYR A 1059 -1.63 30.20 24.64
C TYR A 1059 -0.38 30.78 25.31
N SER A 1060 -0.11 32.08 25.14
CA SER A 1060 1.04 32.75 25.79
C SER A 1060 0.91 32.79 27.31
N VAL A 1061 -0.31 32.94 27.83
CA VAL A 1061 -0.59 32.96 29.28
C VAL A 1061 -0.41 31.57 29.85
N THR A 1062 -1.08 30.56 29.28
CA THR A 1062 -0.96 29.17 29.75
C THR A 1062 0.47 28.67 29.65
N ALA A 1063 1.20 28.97 28.56
CA ALA A 1063 2.60 28.59 28.40
C ALA A 1063 3.50 29.21 29.48
N GLY A 1064 3.26 30.45 29.89
CA GLY A 1064 4.01 31.11 30.96
C GLY A 1064 3.86 30.39 32.31
N TYR A 1065 2.63 30.02 32.68
CA TYR A 1065 2.36 29.30 33.92
C TYR A 1065 2.90 27.85 33.90
N LEU A 1066 2.73 27.15 32.77
CA LEU A 1066 3.30 25.81 32.58
C LEU A 1066 4.84 25.84 32.67
N ALA A 1067 5.49 26.81 32.02
CA ALA A 1067 6.95 26.96 32.11
C ALA A 1067 7.41 27.26 33.54
N ARG A 1068 6.71 28.14 34.27
CA ARG A 1068 6.99 28.41 35.70
C ARG A 1068 6.88 27.13 36.54
N ALA A 1069 5.86 26.31 36.31
CA ALA A 1069 5.67 25.05 37.04
C ALA A 1069 6.81 24.06 36.77
N VAL A 1070 7.22 23.93 35.50
CA VAL A 1070 8.35 23.08 35.09
C VAL A 1070 9.65 23.56 35.73
N VAL A 1071 9.96 24.85 35.65
CA VAL A 1071 11.19 25.42 36.24
C VAL A 1071 11.20 25.22 37.76
N ASN A 1072 10.10 25.49 38.45
CA ASN A 1072 10.01 25.25 39.89
C ASN A 1072 10.24 23.78 40.25
N ASN A 1073 9.69 22.84 39.47
CA ASN A 1073 9.89 21.40 39.67
C ASN A 1073 11.36 20.99 39.48
N VAL A 1074 12.01 21.49 38.41
CA VAL A 1074 13.43 21.24 38.16
C VAL A 1074 14.31 21.87 39.24
N LEU A 1075 13.99 23.07 39.73
CA LEU A 1075 14.78 23.74 40.77
C LEU A 1075 14.61 23.13 42.17
N THR A 1076 13.43 22.58 42.48
CA THR A 1076 13.14 21.99 43.80
C THR A 1076 13.55 20.52 43.91
N GLY A 1077 13.76 19.83 42.78
CA GLY A 1077 14.09 18.40 42.76
C GLY A 1077 15.14 17.95 41.74
N GLY A 1078 15.66 18.79 40.86
CA GLY A 1078 16.60 18.40 39.80
C GLY A 1078 18.04 18.18 40.29
N ARG A 1079 18.78 17.29 39.61
CA ARG A 1079 20.25 17.20 39.73
C ARG A 1079 20.87 17.90 38.52
N MET A 1080 21.87 18.74 38.77
CA MET A 1080 22.81 19.19 37.74
C MET A 1080 23.70 18.00 37.39
N THR A 1081 23.58 17.45 36.19
CA THR A 1081 24.48 16.40 35.71
C THR A 1081 25.31 16.92 34.55
N THR A 1082 26.62 17.02 34.77
CA THR A 1082 27.62 17.23 33.71
C THR A 1082 27.88 15.88 33.05
N THR A 1083 27.07 15.52 32.07
CA THR A 1083 27.36 14.39 31.19
C THR A 1083 27.63 14.95 29.80
N ASP A 1084 28.86 14.79 29.33
CA ASP A 1084 29.28 15.08 27.96
C ASP A 1084 28.50 14.18 27.01
N ILE A 1085 27.39 14.70 26.49
CA ILE A 1085 26.64 14.06 25.42
C ILE A 1085 26.94 14.87 24.18
N ASN A 1086 27.71 14.27 23.27
CA ASN A 1086 27.93 14.80 21.93
C ASN A 1086 26.59 15.17 21.31
N VAL A 1087 26.38 16.48 21.13
CA VAL A 1087 25.29 17.02 20.34
C VAL A 1087 25.59 16.64 18.90
N PHE A 1088 25.06 15.50 18.44
CA PHE A 1088 25.07 15.15 17.03
C PHE A 1088 24.18 16.17 16.30
N ASP A 1089 24.83 17.03 15.53
CA ASP A 1089 24.20 17.95 14.58
C ASP A 1089 23.73 17.18 13.33
N ASP A 1090 22.84 16.21 13.52
CA ASP A 1090 22.18 15.50 12.42
C ASP A 1090 20.78 16.09 12.23
N THR A 1091 20.75 17.21 11.50
CA THR A 1091 19.52 17.91 11.10
C THR A 1091 18.59 17.10 10.18
N GLU A 1092 18.98 15.90 9.75
CA GLU A 1092 18.24 15.08 8.79
C GLU A 1092 17.68 13.76 9.34
N ASP A 1093 17.85 13.46 10.64
CA ASP A 1093 17.45 12.19 11.24
C ASP A 1093 15.95 12.14 11.56
N MET A 1094 15.13 12.20 10.51
CA MET A 1094 13.74 12.63 10.63
C MET A 1094 12.79 11.59 10.02
N CYS A 1095 12.11 10.84 10.90
CA CYS A 1095 10.84 10.25 10.52
C CYS A 1095 9.86 11.41 10.31
N ASN A 1096 9.57 11.73 9.05
CA ASN A 1096 8.46 12.61 8.71
C ASN A 1096 7.17 11.83 9.03
N ILE A 1097 6.76 11.84 10.29
CA ILE A 1097 5.37 11.63 10.67
C ILE A 1097 4.64 12.92 10.24
N SER A 1098 4.50 13.09 8.93
CA SER A 1098 3.56 14.03 8.32
C SER A 1098 2.18 13.39 8.37
#